data_AF-A0A651FXY5-F1
#
_entry.id   AF-A0A651FXY5-F1
#
_cell.length_a   1.000
_cell.length_b   1.000
_cell.length_c   1.000
_cell.angle_alpha   90.00
_cell.angle_beta   90.00
_cell.angle_gamma   90.00
#
_symmetry.space_group_name_H-M   'P 1'
#
loop_
_entity.id
_entity.type
_entity.pdbx_description
1 polymer ?
#
loop_
_entity_poly.entity_id
_entity_poly.type
_entity_poly.pdbx_seq_one_letter_code
_entity_poly.pdbx_strand_id
1 'polypeptide(L)'
;MNPVVNTTETKSFHSRIQSLLKGGVNFQNAAEIARELGSHVISGTQSARFFMWHPRFKKAERVEIGLYLPKGELIYDKPDQHLTMTFYLLETEVIDEYALAVVDNLPSGNREQFGAFYHYLITYPDGSTETVRDPIAWSMPYGIYAPAELYDIESVLEKRKDAAYFRKLAKEAEKDEFKRVQPSTNLLEVHTATATAEGTLRSLARRYRQIAETIKAGKDLQPEEQNLLGFDGIELMPIEPVIEHPENHAFWKQIQKPGKSGDEVTLHLQKPSVINWGYDIVIFGSAAVNPSILSTGRPHELLDLIETLHNFPAGPIKVILDVVYGHADNQGTNVLPDEFFAGPNMYGLNIDFKNPIVRAMILEMQRRKIDWGFDGVRVDGAQDFKYYVPEKDELLHDDEFLEEMSEVEQNVAGVTYKPWMIFEDGRPWPRDDWELASTYREITDQQKHPFQWAPMIFAYNTPYNYTYWVSKWWRLKEQFVFGEKWISGYANHDTMRRGTQANPENINVNFLLGNSLKMVMDNAYNNPSTTLLMNAFLPGVPMDFVQALGNTPWSFIRNTDTAYSIKVTAEEAHFTEWQITENDYRNPRFFKRLKAMGFTSLEGLRRFAKALLNLVKATDYNQQAIAKLLANMEPPFSVMGWDTRKLEKYAVSWTEDLHDYCNAELHYEFIDSRKAAFNLKTREYRLNNSWLAGNFTAGDFLKYREPVDGAVIFYGYRRNPKTGKEIIFLANMEGQPSQVVPAELGLPIKKGSEWKVVLSTPSVRAKDIHQPIRLSISQGMLFERSS
;
A
#
# COMPACT_ATOMS: atom_id res chain seq x y z
N MET A 1 24.28 16.15 30.29
CA MET A 1 23.84 15.79 31.65
C MET A 1 23.33 14.37 31.60
N ASN A 2 23.42 13.61 32.70
CA ASN A 2 22.94 12.23 32.71
C ASN A 2 21.40 12.24 32.82
N PRO A 3 20.71 11.27 32.18
CA PRO A 3 19.27 11.13 32.31
C PRO A 3 18.92 10.79 33.77
N VAL A 4 17.84 11.41 34.26
CA VAL A 4 17.39 11.24 35.65
C VAL A 4 15.88 11.27 35.71
N VAL A 5 15.28 10.42 36.54
CA VAL A 5 13.83 10.42 36.79
C VAL A 5 13.46 11.71 37.52
N ASN A 6 12.57 12.49 36.93
CA ASN A 6 11.96 13.64 37.59
C ASN A 6 10.86 13.13 38.51
N THR A 7 11.21 12.88 39.77
CA THR A 7 10.29 12.28 40.75
C THR A 7 9.02 13.11 40.97
N THR A 8 9.14 14.44 40.94
CA THR A 8 8.00 15.35 41.15
C THR A 8 7.01 15.24 40.00
N GLU A 9 7.49 15.38 38.76
CA GLU A 9 6.64 15.26 37.57
C GLU A 9 6.12 13.84 37.40
N THR A 10 6.91 12.82 37.73
CA THR A 10 6.49 11.40 37.71
C THR A 10 5.32 11.16 38.66
N LYS A 11 5.36 11.68 39.89
CA LYS A 11 4.25 11.55 40.86
C LYS A 11 3.00 12.31 40.41
N SER A 12 3.17 13.47 39.78
CA SER A 12 2.07 14.24 39.20
C SER A 12 1.41 13.46 38.06
N PHE A 13 2.23 12.89 37.17
CA PHE A 13 1.76 12.07 36.06
C PHE A 13 1.08 10.77 36.54
N HIS A 14 1.68 10.08 37.52
CA HIS A 14 1.07 8.94 38.20
C HIS A 14 -0.34 9.27 38.69
N SER A 15 -0.49 10.36 39.46
CA SER A 15 -1.78 10.75 40.04
C SER A 15 -2.84 10.98 38.97
N ARG A 16 -2.45 11.58 37.84
CA ARG A 16 -3.33 11.78 36.68
C ARG A 16 -3.75 10.46 36.05
N ILE A 17 -2.79 9.59 35.73
CA ILE A 17 -3.06 8.28 35.11
C ILE A 17 -3.91 7.41 36.03
N GLN A 18 -3.62 7.39 37.33
CA GLN A 18 -4.43 6.65 38.31
C GLN A 18 -5.89 7.12 38.32
N SER A 19 -6.14 8.41 38.10
CA SER A 19 -7.50 8.95 37.95
C SER A 19 -8.17 8.48 36.67
N LEU A 20 -7.44 8.37 35.55
CA LEU A 20 -7.96 7.86 34.27
C LEU A 20 -8.29 6.37 34.33
N LEU A 21 -7.47 5.59 35.04
CA LEU A 21 -7.66 4.15 35.23
C LEU A 21 -8.71 3.82 36.30
N LYS A 22 -9.23 4.83 37.02
CA LYS A 22 -10.21 4.62 38.09
C LYS A 22 -11.50 4.05 37.52
N GLY A 23 -11.89 2.87 38.01
CA GLY A 23 -13.08 2.16 37.54
C GLY A 23 -12.81 1.16 36.41
N GLY A 24 -11.55 0.96 36.03
CA GLY A 24 -11.13 -0.01 35.02
C GLY A 24 -11.19 0.55 33.59
N VAL A 25 -10.63 -0.23 32.66
CA VAL A 25 -10.56 0.13 31.23
C VAL A 25 -11.76 -0.45 30.49
N ASN A 26 -12.43 0.39 29.70
CA ASN A 26 -13.58 0.02 28.88
C ASN A 26 -13.61 0.87 27.59
N PHE A 27 -14.51 0.58 26.66
CA PHE A 27 -14.56 1.27 25.37
C PHE A 27 -14.74 2.80 25.48
N GLN A 28 -15.31 3.32 26.57
CA GLN A 28 -15.54 4.75 26.75
C GLN A 28 -14.26 5.52 27.15
N ASN A 29 -13.38 4.92 27.96
CA ASN A 29 -12.16 5.59 28.44
C ASN A 29 -10.86 5.09 27.77
N ALA A 30 -10.88 3.95 27.08
CA ALA A 30 -9.69 3.37 26.46
C ALA A 30 -9.02 4.31 25.44
N ALA A 31 -9.81 5.11 24.69
CA ALA A 31 -9.28 6.10 23.76
C ALA A 31 -8.47 7.21 24.45
N GLU A 32 -8.93 7.70 25.61
CA GLU A 32 -8.19 8.71 26.39
C GLU A 32 -6.88 8.13 26.95
N ILE A 33 -6.90 6.87 27.39
CA ILE A 33 -5.71 6.16 27.87
C ILE A 33 -4.72 5.95 26.73
N ALA A 34 -5.17 5.49 25.56
CA ALA A 34 -4.33 5.21 24.41
C ALA A 34 -3.58 6.46 23.91
N ARG A 35 -4.20 7.66 23.99
CA ARG A 35 -3.54 8.93 23.63
C ARG A 35 -2.31 9.25 24.49
N GLU A 36 -2.31 8.81 25.75
CA GLU A 36 -1.19 9.05 26.67
C GLU A 36 -0.05 8.04 26.47
N LEU A 37 -0.30 6.88 25.84
CA LEU A 37 0.67 5.79 25.69
C LEU A 37 1.86 6.19 24.80
N GLY A 38 2.96 5.45 24.93
CA GLY A 38 4.23 5.64 24.24
C GLY A 38 5.11 6.72 24.89
N SER A 39 6.05 7.24 24.11
CA SER A 39 6.93 8.34 24.53
C SER A 39 6.50 9.69 23.97
N HIS A 40 6.51 10.73 24.81
CA HIS A 40 6.19 12.11 24.43
C HIS A 40 7.24 13.08 24.96
N VAL A 41 7.84 13.87 24.08
CA VAL A 41 8.75 14.97 24.47
C VAL A 41 7.91 16.07 25.14
N ILE A 42 8.39 16.61 26.26
CA ILE A 42 7.76 17.78 26.90
C ILE A 42 8.27 19.03 26.19
N SER A 43 7.39 19.67 25.42
CA SER A 43 7.70 20.84 24.61
C SER A 43 8.48 21.92 25.38
N GLY A 44 9.55 22.43 24.74
CA GLY A 44 10.43 23.45 25.33
C GLY A 44 11.41 22.94 26.40
N THR A 45 11.50 21.63 26.63
CA THR A 45 12.40 21.03 27.63
C THR A 45 13.27 19.91 27.03
N GLN A 46 14.21 19.37 27.81
CA GLN A 46 14.92 18.11 27.48
C GLN A 46 14.34 16.92 28.27
N SER A 47 13.04 16.95 28.51
CA SER A 47 12.34 15.96 29.32
C SER A 47 11.33 15.20 28.47
N ALA A 48 11.07 13.95 28.82
CA ALA A 48 10.08 13.13 28.14
C ALA A 48 9.24 12.32 29.14
N ARG A 49 7.97 12.15 28.79
CA ARG A 49 7.03 11.25 29.47
C ARG A 49 7.02 9.91 28.75
N PHE A 50 7.08 8.83 29.52
CA PHE A 50 6.94 7.47 29.03
C PHE A 50 5.77 6.83 29.75
N PHE A 51 4.87 6.21 28.98
CA PHE A 51 3.72 5.49 29.52
C PHE A 51 3.44 4.26 28.65
N MET A 52 3.42 3.08 29.25
CA MET A 52 3.27 1.82 28.51
C MET A 52 2.21 0.95 29.15
N TRP A 53 1.42 0.28 28.33
CA TRP A 53 0.56 -0.82 28.74
C TRP A 53 1.22 -2.14 28.41
N HIS A 54 1.28 -3.04 29.39
CA HIS A 54 1.61 -4.43 29.17
C HIS A 54 1.03 -5.29 30.31
N PRO A 55 0.21 -6.32 30.03
CA PRO A 55 -0.46 -7.12 31.05
C PRO A 55 0.46 -7.77 32.09
N ARG A 56 1.74 -7.95 31.76
CA ARG A 56 2.73 -8.54 32.68
C ARG A 56 3.34 -7.53 33.67
N PHE A 57 3.15 -6.22 33.51
CA PHE A 57 3.68 -5.24 34.47
C PHE A 57 3.15 -5.43 35.90
N LYS A 58 1.88 -5.81 36.06
CA LYS A 58 1.28 -6.11 37.39
C LYS A 58 1.90 -7.32 38.09
N LYS A 59 2.63 -8.16 37.35
CA LYS A 59 3.30 -9.37 37.87
C LYS A 59 4.78 -9.13 38.18
N ALA A 60 5.29 -7.94 37.87
CA ALA A 60 6.68 -7.59 38.05
C ALA A 60 7.02 -7.39 39.54
N GLU A 61 8.24 -7.78 39.93
CA GLU A 61 8.86 -7.26 41.16
C GLU A 61 9.34 -5.82 40.92
N ARG A 62 9.90 -5.57 39.74
CA ARG A 62 10.41 -4.26 39.34
C ARG A 62 10.25 -4.03 37.84
N VAL A 63 9.93 -2.81 37.45
CA VAL A 63 9.91 -2.35 36.05
C VAL A 63 10.81 -1.13 35.90
N GLU A 64 11.69 -1.18 34.92
CA GLU A 64 12.69 -0.15 34.65
C GLU A 64 12.67 0.25 33.15
N ILE A 65 12.98 1.50 32.83
CA ILE A 65 13.23 1.92 31.44
C ILE A 65 14.73 1.81 31.17
N GLY A 66 15.08 1.00 30.17
CA GLY A 66 16.42 0.96 29.59
C GLY A 66 16.55 2.03 28.51
N LEU A 67 17.61 2.82 28.56
CA LEU A 67 17.88 3.94 27.66
C LEU A 67 19.26 3.79 27.03
N TYR A 68 19.34 3.82 25.71
CA TYR A 68 20.61 3.90 24.98
C TYR A 68 20.76 5.31 24.41
N LEU A 69 21.75 6.04 24.91
CA LEU A 69 22.06 7.40 24.49
C LEU A 69 23.24 7.36 23.50
N PRO A 70 23.02 7.71 22.21
CA PRO A 70 24.07 7.72 21.19
C PRO A 70 25.27 8.60 21.60
N LYS A 71 26.50 8.11 21.40
CA LYS A 71 27.72 8.94 21.47
C LYS A 71 28.29 9.14 20.07
N GLY A 72 28.49 10.40 19.67
CA GLY A 72 29.07 10.75 18.37
C GLY A 72 28.04 10.87 17.24
N GLU A 73 28.53 11.13 16.03
CA GLU A 73 27.68 11.28 14.83
C GLU A 73 27.33 9.89 14.26
N LEU A 74 26.03 9.62 14.13
CA LEU A 74 25.53 8.41 13.48
C LEU A 74 25.40 8.66 11.97
N ILE A 75 25.98 7.78 11.15
CA ILE A 75 25.90 7.90 9.69
C ILE A 75 24.65 7.17 9.20
N TYR A 76 23.63 7.94 8.84
CA TYR A 76 22.29 7.45 8.52
C TYR A 76 22.21 6.46 7.37
N ASP A 77 23.04 6.63 6.35
CA ASP A 77 23.00 5.87 5.11
C ASP A 77 24.05 4.75 5.07
N LYS A 78 24.82 4.56 6.14
CA LYS A 78 25.84 3.53 6.21
C LYS A 78 25.17 2.15 6.32
N PRO A 79 25.47 1.18 5.42
CA PRO A 79 24.86 -0.14 5.47
C PRO A 79 25.12 -0.88 6.79
N ASP A 80 26.29 -0.67 7.39
CA ASP A 80 26.76 -1.37 8.58
C ASP A 80 27.66 -0.46 9.43
N GLN A 81 27.39 -0.35 10.73
CA GLN A 81 28.22 0.44 11.63
C GLN A 81 28.26 -0.09 13.05
N HIS A 82 29.37 0.16 13.73
CA HIS A 82 29.49 -0.02 15.18
C HIS A 82 29.34 1.34 15.85
N LEU A 83 28.48 1.41 16.86
CA LEU A 83 28.21 2.63 17.60
C LEU A 83 28.27 2.37 19.11
N THR A 84 29.03 3.20 19.81
CA THR A 84 29.04 3.19 21.27
C THR A 84 27.93 4.09 21.78
N MET A 85 27.11 3.55 22.68
CA MET A 85 26.06 4.28 23.38
C MET A 85 26.30 4.20 24.89
N THR A 86 25.82 5.19 25.63
CA THR A 86 25.71 5.04 27.10
C THR A 86 24.38 4.38 27.40
N PHE A 87 24.41 3.30 28.17
CA PHE A 87 23.19 2.63 28.62
C PHE A 87 22.82 3.09 30.03
N TYR A 88 21.57 3.47 30.24
CA TYR A 88 21.00 3.78 31.56
C TYR A 88 19.82 2.87 31.83
N LEU A 89 19.66 2.52 33.11
CA LEU A 89 18.48 1.83 33.62
C LEU A 89 17.88 2.69 34.74
N LEU A 90 16.62 3.05 34.58
CA LEU A 90 15.90 3.98 35.47
C LEU A 90 14.59 3.35 35.95
N GLU A 91 14.27 3.51 37.24
CA GLU A 91 13.03 2.98 37.82
C GLU A 91 11.78 3.65 37.26
N THR A 92 10.68 2.89 37.21
CA THR A 92 9.35 3.37 36.81
C THR A 92 8.35 3.17 37.93
N GLU A 93 7.29 3.97 37.91
CA GLU A 93 6.09 3.72 38.71
C GLU A 93 5.17 2.74 37.96
N VAL A 94 4.64 1.74 38.67
CA VAL A 94 3.71 0.76 38.10
C VAL A 94 2.32 0.95 38.69
N ILE A 95 1.31 1.02 37.84
CA ILE A 95 -0.11 1.09 38.19
C ILE A 95 -0.81 -0.06 37.47
N ASP A 96 -1.02 -1.18 38.17
CA ASP A 96 -1.58 -2.40 37.60
C ASP A 96 -0.82 -2.84 36.32
N GLU A 97 -1.47 -2.85 35.15
CA GLU A 97 -0.87 -3.26 33.87
C GLU A 97 -0.07 -2.15 33.17
N TYR A 98 0.21 -1.04 33.85
CA TYR A 98 0.84 0.12 33.25
C TYR A 98 2.12 0.53 33.96
N ALA A 99 3.11 1.00 33.19
CA ALA A 99 4.37 1.54 33.72
C ALA A 99 4.62 2.95 33.18
N LEU A 100 5.03 3.89 34.05
CA LEU A 100 5.26 5.28 33.70
C LEU A 100 6.50 5.90 34.35
N ALA A 101 7.10 6.87 33.67
CA ALA A 101 8.13 7.74 34.21
C ALA A 101 8.19 9.08 33.46
N VAL A 102 8.67 10.11 34.13
CA VAL A 102 9.13 11.36 33.49
C VAL A 102 10.63 11.45 33.68
N VAL A 103 11.38 11.59 32.59
CA VAL A 103 12.85 11.57 32.60
C VAL A 103 13.38 12.86 31.99
N ASP A 104 14.29 13.53 32.72
CA ASP A 104 14.98 14.74 32.28
C ASP A 104 16.31 14.40 31.59
N ASN A 105 16.84 15.37 30.83
CA ASN A 105 18.13 15.32 30.14
C ASN A 105 18.23 14.25 29.03
N LEU A 106 17.17 14.05 28.26
CA LEU A 106 17.15 13.13 27.14
C LEU A 106 17.30 13.84 25.79
N PRO A 107 18.15 13.32 24.88
CA PRO A 107 18.12 13.74 23.49
C PRO A 107 16.87 13.19 22.80
N SER A 108 16.18 14.05 22.04
CA SER A 108 15.08 13.66 21.16
C SER A 108 15.52 13.62 19.70
N GLY A 109 14.95 12.67 18.96
CA GLY A 109 15.17 12.49 17.55
C GLY A 109 14.47 13.57 16.72
N ASN A 110 15.15 14.05 15.69
CA ASN A 110 14.62 14.99 14.70
C ASN A 110 15.21 14.68 13.31
N ARG A 111 15.24 15.65 12.39
CA ARG A 111 15.71 15.43 11.02
C ARG A 111 17.23 15.18 10.97
N GLU A 112 17.97 15.81 11.86
CA GLU A 112 19.42 15.88 11.84
C GLU A 112 20.11 14.98 12.88
N GLN A 113 19.40 14.54 13.92
CA GLN A 113 19.93 13.65 14.97
C GLN A 113 18.96 12.53 15.37
N PHE A 114 19.53 11.42 15.86
CA PHE A 114 18.78 10.41 16.59
C PHE A 114 18.50 10.83 18.04
N GLY A 115 17.37 10.37 18.57
CA GLY A 115 17.04 10.47 19.98
C GLY A 115 17.64 9.35 20.82
N ALA A 116 17.28 9.34 22.10
CA ALA A 116 17.50 8.19 22.96
C ALA A 116 16.65 7.00 22.47
N PHE A 117 17.25 5.81 22.45
CA PHE A 117 16.54 4.57 22.19
C PHE A 117 16.07 3.96 23.51
N TYR A 118 14.85 3.45 23.56
CA TYR A 118 14.27 3.00 24.81
C TYR A 118 13.44 1.71 24.69
N HIS A 119 13.40 0.99 25.81
CA HIS A 119 12.56 -0.18 26.04
C HIS A 119 12.30 -0.31 27.56
N TYR A 120 11.32 -1.13 27.93
CA TYR A 120 11.05 -1.49 29.30
C TYR A 120 11.66 -2.85 29.63
N LEU A 121 12.23 -2.97 30.83
CA LEU A 121 12.73 -4.21 31.40
C LEU A 121 11.87 -4.59 32.59
N ILE A 122 11.25 -5.76 32.51
CA ILE A 122 10.55 -6.39 33.63
C ILE A 122 11.54 -7.29 34.36
N THR A 123 11.60 -7.19 35.68
CA THR A 123 12.21 -8.18 36.56
C THR A 123 11.11 -8.86 37.37
N TYR A 124 11.03 -10.19 37.29
CA TYR A 124 10.07 -11.00 38.02
C TYR A 124 10.61 -11.43 39.39
N PRO A 125 9.74 -11.85 40.34
CA PRO A 125 10.16 -12.28 41.68
C PRO A 125 11.13 -13.48 41.71
N ASP A 126 11.20 -14.25 40.62
CA ASP A 126 12.14 -15.37 40.47
C ASP A 126 13.51 -14.94 39.90
N GLY A 127 13.70 -13.65 39.65
CA GLY A 127 14.90 -13.05 39.06
C GLY A 127 14.98 -13.13 37.54
N SER A 128 14.00 -13.73 36.86
CA SER A 128 13.93 -13.72 35.40
C SER A 128 13.57 -12.33 34.87
N THR A 129 14.02 -12.01 33.64
CA THR A 129 13.82 -10.70 33.04
C THR A 129 13.21 -10.79 31.65
N GLU A 130 12.38 -9.81 31.30
CA GLU A 130 11.73 -9.71 30.00
C GLU A 130 11.83 -8.28 29.45
N THR A 131 12.03 -8.14 28.14
CA THR A 131 12.03 -6.84 27.45
C THR A 131 10.68 -6.60 26.80
N VAL A 132 10.07 -5.46 27.11
CA VAL A 132 8.85 -4.94 26.49
C VAL A 132 9.20 -3.69 25.69
N ARG A 133 8.69 -3.58 24.46
CA ARG A 133 8.95 -2.45 23.55
C ARG A 133 7.67 -1.64 23.34
N ASP A 134 7.81 -0.41 22.83
CA ASP A 134 6.66 0.45 22.53
C ASP A 134 5.98 0.07 21.20
N PRO A 135 4.76 -0.49 21.21
CA PRO A 135 4.04 -0.86 20.00
C PRO A 135 3.48 0.34 19.23
N ILE A 136 3.41 1.53 19.82
CA ILE A 136 2.84 2.72 19.19
C ILE A 136 3.87 3.84 18.98
N ALA A 137 5.15 3.48 18.93
CA ALA A 137 6.24 4.43 18.78
C ALA A 137 6.16 5.23 17.48
N TRP A 138 6.66 6.47 17.53
CA TRP A 138 6.73 7.36 16.36
C TRP A 138 7.88 7.01 15.39
N SER A 139 8.92 6.35 15.88
CA SER A 139 10.13 6.05 15.10
C SER A 139 10.76 4.71 15.53
N MET A 140 10.98 3.84 14.54
CA MET A 140 11.61 2.52 14.68
C MET A 140 12.70 2.34 13.61
N PRO A 141 13.81 3.09 13.69
CA PRO A 141 14.79 3.20 12.60
C PRO A 141 15.59 1.91 12.36
N TYR A 142 15.49 0.92 13.25
CA TYR A 142 16.16 -0.37 13.18
C TYR A 142 15.18 -1.56 13.27
N GLY A 143 13.92 -1.34 12.90
CA GLY A 143 12.95 -2.43 12.78
C GLY A 143 12.19 -2.78 14.06
N ILE A 144 11.30 -3.76 13.97
CA ILE A 144 10.31 -4.11 15.01
C ILE A 144 10.95 -4.79 16.23
N TYR A 145 12.13 -5.39 16.07
CA TYR A 145 12.87 -6.02 17.17
C TYR A 145 13.84 -5.08 17.90
N ALA A 146 14.03 -3.85 17.39
CA ALA A 146 14.89 -2.86 18.03
C ALA A 146 14.13 -2.04 19.10
N PRO A 147 14.83 -1.39 20.05
CA PRO A 147 14.21 -0.39 20.92
C PRO A 147 13.66 0.79 20.10
N ALA A 148 12.56 1.37 20.57
CA ALA A 148 11.95 2.54 19.95
C ALA A 148 12.84 3.79 20.13
N GLU A 149 12.73 4.76 19.23
CA GLU A 149 13.41 6.04 19.37
C GLU A 149 12.48 7.09 20.00
N LEU A 150 12.96 7.82 21.02
CA LEU A 150 12.29 9.03 21.50
C LEU A 150 12.36 10.10 20.41
N TYR A 151 11.20 10.45 19.84
CA TYR A 151 11.12 11.31 18.67
C TYR A 151 10.26 12.55 18.94
N ASP A 152 10.77 13.74 18.59
CA ASP A 152 10.08 15.01 18.81
C ASP A 152 9.10 15.31 17.67
N ILE A 153 8.03 14.51 17.59
CA ILE A 153 7.04 14.62 16.51
C ILE A 153 6.36 16.00 16.47
N GLU A 154 6.13 16.62 17.63
CA GLU A 154 5.47 17.93 17.72
C GLU A 154 6.29 19.00 16.99
N SER A 155 7.60 19.10 17.29
CA SER A 155 8.49 20.04 16.60
C SER A 155 8.63 19.77 15.10
N VAL A 156 8.50 18.49 14.69
CA VAL A 156 8.54 18.10 13.27
C VAL A 156 7.31 18.60 12.53
N LEU A 157 6.12 18.36 13.09
CA LEU A 157 4.86 18.74 12.45
C LEU A 157 4.59 20.25 12.54
N GLU A 158 5.09 20.95 13.56
CA GLU A 158 4.96 22.42 13.68
C GLU A 158 5.64 23.15 12.51
N LYS A 159 6.75 22.62 12.00
CA LYS A 159 7.56 23.25 10.93
C LYS A 159 7.09 22.91 9.51
N ARG A 160 5.94 22.27 9.37
CA ARG A 160 5.43 21.83 8.06
C ARG A 160 5.13 22.99 7.12
N LYS A 161 5.37 22.79 5.83
CA LYS A 161 5.34 23.84 4.78
C LYS A 161 4.03 23.92 3.99
N ASP A 162 3.08 23.05 4.28
CA ASP A 162 1.80 22.91 3.58
C ASP A 162 0.60 23.38 4.45
N ALA A 163 0.82 24.16 5.51
CA ALA A 163 -0.27 24.69 6.34
C ALA A 163 -1.32 25.49 5.54
N ALA A 164 -0.93 26.12 4.42
CA ALA A 164 -1.87 26.80 3.53
C ALA A 164 -2.84 25.85 2.83
N TYR A 165 -2.38 24.62 2.51
CA TYR A 165 -3.22 23.57 1.96
C TYR A 165 -4.31 23.14 2.94
N PHE A 166 -3.95 22.83 4.20
CA PHE A 166 -4.94 22.43 5.22
C PHE A 166 -5.98 23.49 5.52
N ARG A 167 -5.60 24.79 5.54
CA ARG A 167 -6.58 25.89 5.69
C ARG A 167 -7.58 25.96 4.53
N LYS A 168 -7.17 25.56 3.33
CA LYS A 168 -8.08 25.46 2.17
C LYS A 168 -8.94 24.20 2.28
N LEU A 169 -8.34 23.07 2.62
CA LEU A 169 -9.02 21.79 2.83
C LEU A 169 -10.11 21.89 3.89
N ALA A 170 -9.86 22.56 5.02
CA ALA A 170 -10.88 22.84 6.05
C ALA A 170 -12.14 23.50 5.47
N LYS A 171 -11.96 24.55 4.65
CA LYS A 171 -13.07 25.27 4.00
C LYS A 171 -13.80 24.44 2.95
N GLU A 172 -13.13 23.45 2.37
CA GLU A 172 -13.73 22.51 1.42
C GLU A 172 -14.53 21.44 2.18
N ALA A 173 -13.95 20.89 3.25
CA ALA A 173 -14.62 19.94 4.13
C ALA A 173 -15.87 20.55 4.78
N GLU A 174 -15.88 21.83 5.16
CA GLU A 174 -17.08 22.50 5.70
C GLU A 174 -18.30 22.50 4.75
N LYS A 175 -18.08 22.31 3.43
CA LYS A 175 -19.16 22.22 2.43
C LYS A 175 -19.69 20.80 2.28
N ASP A 176 -18.97 19.82 2.81
CA ASP A 176 -19.38 18.43 2.84
C ASP A 176 -20.40 18.20 3.95
N GLU A 177 -21.42 17.41 3.68
CA GLU A 177 -22.42 17.04 4.67
C GLU A 177 -21.80 16.31 5.88
N PHE A 178 -20.76 15.50 5.64
CA PHE A 178 -20.06 14.72 6.66
C PHE A 178 -18.80 15.42 7.19
N LYS A 179 -18.52 16.64 6.71
CA LYS A 179 -17.34 17.45 7.06
C LYS A 179 -16.00 16.74 6.81
N ARG A 180 -15.93 15.96 5.73
CA ARG A 180 -14.76 15.16 5.35
C ARG A 180 -13.99 15.76 4.19
N VAL A 181 -12.74 15.34 4.06
CA VAL A 181 -11.95 15.57 2.84
C VAL A 181 -12.72 15.00 1.65
N GLN A 182 -12.83 15.80 0.60
CA GLN A 182 -13.53 15.41 -0.62
C GLN A 182 -12.73 14.35 -1.39
N PRO A 183 -13.41 13.39 -2.06
CA PRO A 183 -12.75 12.37 -2.85
C PRO A 183 -11.93 12.97 -3.99
N SER A 184 -10.88 12.26 -4.40
CA SER A 184 -10.11 12.58 -5.60
C SER A 184 -10.91 12.27 -6.87
N THR A 185 -10.53 12.86 -7.99
CA THR A 185 -11.12 12.61 -9.31
C THR A 185 -10.41 11.48 -10.04
N ASN A 186 -9.07 11.41 -9.95
CA ASN A 186 -8.24 10.33 -10.45
C ASN A 186 -7.24 9.92 -9.35
N LEU A 187 -7.06 8.61 -9.16
CA LEU A 187 -6.20 8.04 -8.13
C LEU A 187 -5.03 7.26 -8.76
N LEU A 188 -3.84 7.39 -8.21
CA LEU A 188 -2.66 6.59 -8.59
C LEU A 188 -2.19 5.76 -7.41
N GLU A 189 -2.16 4.44 -7.56
CA GLU A 189 -1.57 3.54 -6.57
C GLU A 189 -0.05 3.41 -6.79
N VAL A 190 0.71 3.53 -5.71
CA VAL A 190 2.18 3.57 -5.73
C VAL A 190 2.76 2.63 -4.66
N HIS A 191 3.57 1.67 -5.12
CA HIS A 191 4.47 0.91 -4.25
C HIS A 191 5.80 1.65 -4.07
N THR A 192 6.02 2.25 -2.89
CA THR A 192 7.20 3.09 -2.62
C THR A 192 8.52 2.40 -2.96
N ALA A 193 8.69 1.13 -2.57
CA ALA A 193 9.95 0.41 -2.71
C ALA A 193 10.32 0.07 -4.16
N THR A 194 9.39 0.15 -5.12
CA THR A 194 9.65 -0.16 -6.54
C THR A 194 9.32 1.00 -7.49
N ALA A 195 8.80 2.12 -6.99
CA ALA A 195 8.43 3.26 -7.82
C ALA A 195 9.63 4.06 -8.38
N THR A 196 10.80 3.93 -7.74
CA THR A 196 12.04 4.60 -8.15
C THR A 196 13.24 3.68 -7.90
N ALA A 197 14.39 3.98 -8.52
CA ALA A 197 15.59 3.13 -8.42
C ALA A 197 16.10 2.95 -6.98
N GLU A 198 15.92 3.95 -6.11
CA GLU A 198 16.35 3.88 -4.70
C GLU A 198 15.27 3.24 -3.80
N GLY A 199 14.00 3.20 -4.21
CA GLY A 199 12.92 2.56 -3.45
C GLY A 199 12.57 3.25 -2.13
N THR A 200 12.76 4.58 -2.01
CA THR A 200 12.53 5.32 -0.76
C THR A 200 11.55 6.47 -0.90
N LEU A 201 10.94 6.88 0.22
CA LEU A 201 10.07 8.07 0.26
C LEU A 201 10.83 9.34 -0.19
N ARG A 202 12.09 9.50 0.21
CA ARG A 202 12.95 10.60 -0.26
C ARG A 202 13.11 10.61 -1.77
N SER A 203 13.36 9.45 -2.38
CA SER A 203 13.56 9.34 -3.83
C SER A 203 12.28 9.62 -4.61
N LEU A 204 11.12 9.21 -4.09
CA LEU A 204 9.81 9.55 -4.64
C LEU A 204 9.52 11.06 -4.53
N ALA A 205 9.79 11.67 -3.37
CA ALA A 205 9.64 13.12 -3.19
C ALA A 205 10.57 13.90 -4.13
N ARG A 206 11.79 13.43 -4.35
CA ARG A 206 12.73 14.01 -5.33
C ARG A 206 12.18 13.93 -6.75
N ARG A 207 11.59 12.80 -7.15
CA ARG A 207 10.96 12.65 -8.47
C ARG A 207 9.85 13.67 -8.68
N TYR A 208 8.92 13.82 -7.73
CA TYR A 208 7.87 14.84 -7.84
C TYR A 208 8.41 16.28 -7.83
N ARG A 209 9.47 16.57 -7.07
CA ARG A 209 10.13 17.90 -7.13
C ARG A 209 10.74 18.18 -8.50
N GLN A 210 11.39 17.19 -9.12
CA GLN A 210 11.94 17.32 -10.47
C GLN A 210 10.84 17.59 -11.50
N ILE A 211 9.73 16.84 -11.45
CA ILE A 211 8.57 17.08 -12.32
C ILE A 211 8.00 18.48 -12.09
N ALA A 212 7.87 18.91 -10.83
CA ALA A 212 7.40 20.25 -10.49
C ALA A 212 8.31 21.36 -11.06
N GLU A 213 9.63 21.17 -11.04
CA GLU A 213 10.59 22.08 -11.66
C GLU A 213 10.46 22.10 -13.19
N THR A 214 10.28 20.93 -13.84
CA THR A 214 10.02 20.81 -15.28
C THR A 214 8.77 21.59 -15.68
N ILE A 215 7.67 21.43 -14.93
CA ILE A 215 6.40 22.16 -15.15
C ILE A 215 6.61 23.67 -14.99
N LYS A 216 7.25 24.11 -13.90
CA LYS A 216 7.51 25.55 -13.65
C LYS A 216 8.40 26.18 -14.73
N ALA A 217 9.31 25.41 -15.30
CA ALA A 217 10.17 25.85 -16.40
C ALA A 217 9.48 25.82 -17.77
N GLY A 218 8.25 25.31 -17.88
CA GLY A 218 7.54 25.16 -19.16
C GLY A 218 8.22 24.20 -20.14
N LYS A 219 8.94 23.20 -19.63
CA LYS A 219 9.63 22.19 -20.44
C LYS A 219 8.71 21.01 -20.76
N ASP A 220 9.00 20.31 -21.85
CA ASP A 220 8.31 19.08 -22.22
C ASP A 220 8.58 17.97 -21.20
N LEU A 221 7.50 17.31 -20.79
CA LEU A 221 7.53 16.17 -19.86
C LEU A 221 7.94 14.90 -20.59
N GLN A 222 8.81 14.11 -19.95
CA GLN A 222 9.16 12.77 -20.42
C GLN A 222 7.98 11.78 -20.23
N PRO A 223 7.92 10.67 -20.98
CA PRO A 223 6.81 9.71 -20.90
C PRO A 223 6.55 9.16 -19.48
N GLU A 224 7.60 8.85 -18.72
CA GLU A 224 7.49 8.40 -17.33
C GLU A 224 6.93 9.50 -16.41
N GLU A 225 7.25 10.76 -16.66
CA GLU A 225 6.73 11.89 -15.89
C GLU A 225 5.24 12.08 -16.19
N GLN A 226 4.82 11.90 -17.45
CA GLN A 226 3.41 11.96 -17.84
C GLN A 226 2.58 10.85 -17.18
N ASN A 227 3.16 9.68 -16.94
CA ASN A 227 2.53 8.58 -16.22
C ASN A 227 2.31 8.87 -14.72
N LEU A 228 3.00 9.86 -14.15
CA LEU A 228 2.83 10.29 -12.75
C LEU A 228 1.93 11.55 -12.60
N LEU A 229 1.37 12.05 -13.71
CA LEU A 229 0.61 13.29 -13.78
C LEU A 229 -0.85 13.08 -14.17
N GLY A 230 -1.68 14.09 -13.86
CA GLY A 230 -3.14 14.05 -14.08
C GLY A 230 -3.92 13.41 -12.93
N PHE A 231 -3.24 13.10 -11.82
CA PHE A 231 -3.84 12.59 -10.58
C PHE A 231 -3.96 13.71 -9.55
N ASP A 232 -5.11 13.80 -8.89
CA ASP A 232 -5.35 14.68 -7.74
C ASP A 232 -5.37 13.90 -6.42
N GLY A 233 -5.08 12.59 -6.47
CA GLY A 233 -4.76 11.75 -5.32
C GLY A 233 -3.75 10.65 -5.66
N ILE A 234 -2.92 10.29 -4.69
CA ILE A 234 -2.00 9.15 -4.72
C ILE A 234 -2.29 8.28 -3.50
N GLU A 235 -2.52 6.99 -3.74
CA GLU A 235 -2.53 5.97 -2.69
C GLU A 235 -1.15 5.35 -2.57
N LEU A 236 -0.56 5.48 -1.38
CA LEU A 236 0.65 4.73 -1.05
C LEU A 236 0.21 3.37 -0.52
N MET A 237 0.70 2.30 -1.16
CA MET A 237 0.68 0.96 -0.56
C MET A 237 1.34 0.99 0.83
N PRO A 238 1.10 -0.01 1.69
CA PRO A 238 1.41 0.08 3.12
C PRO A 238 2.85 0.51 3.39
N ILE A 239 3.00 1.44 4.32
CA ILE A 239 4.27 2.04 4.71
C ILE A 239 4.62 1.76 6.18
N GLU A 240 3.91 0.83 6.80
CA GLU A 240 4.13 0.35 8.15
C GLU A 240 5.32 -0.63 8.22
N PRO A 241 6.02 -0.70 9.37
CA PRO A 241 6.99 -1.75 9.63
C PRO A 241 6.38 -3.13 9.40
N VAL A 242 7.12 -3.96 8.67
CA VAL A 242 6.72 -5.32 8.31
C VAL A 242 7.55 -6.33 9.09
N ILE A 243 7.21 -7.61 8.94
CA ILE A 243 8.00 -8.73 9.44
C ILE A 243 9.46 -8.71 9.01
N GLU A 244 10.33 -9.38 9.78
CA GLU A 244 11.76 -9.45 9.53
C GLU A 244 12.22 -10.92 9.42
N HIS A 245 13.23 -11.19 8.59
CA HIS A 245 13.81 -12.53 8.52
C HIS A 245 14.71 -12.73 9.75
N PRO A 246 14.47 -13.73 10.62
CA PRO A 246 15.15 -13.87 11.90
C PRO A 246 16.67 -14.00 11.79
N GLU A 247 17.18 -14.58 10.69
CA GLU A 247 18.63 -14.75 10.48
C GLU A 247 19.27 -13.66 9.62
N ASN A 248 18.52 -13.02 8.72
CA ASN A 248 19.07 -12.12 7.70
C ASN A 248 18.83 -10.65 8.03
N HIS A 249 17.86 -10.36 8.91
CA HIS A 249 17.45 -9.02 9.30
C HIS A 249 17.65 -8.84 10.81
N ALA A 250 18.90 -8.67 11.21
CA ALA A 250 19.28 -8.37 12.60
C ALA A 250 19.84 -6.95 12.69
N PHE A 251 18.96 -5.95 12.55
CA PHE A 251 19.36 -4.55 12.39
C PHE A 251 19.91 -3.89 13.65
N TRP A 252 19.53 -4.41 14.82
CA TRP A 252 20.03 -3.97 16.13
C TRP A 252 20.66 -5.14 16.86
N LYS A 253 22.00 -5.16 16.92
CA LYS A 253 22.73 -6.20 17.63
C LYS A 253 23.62 -5.62 18.71
N GLN A 254 23.34 -6.01 19.94
CA GLN A 254 24.16 -5.65 21.07
C GLN A 254 25.37 -6.58 21.20
N ILE A 255 26.59 -6.02 21.17
CA ILE A 255 27.83 -6.81 21.22
C ILE A 255 28.14 -7.28 22.65
N GLN A 256 27.77 -6.47 23.66
CA GLN A 256 28.01 -6.76 25.07
C GLN A 256 26.81 -6.37 25.94
N LYS A 257 26.47 -7.18 26.95
CA LYS A 257 25.48 -6.80 27.97
C LYS A 257 26.01 -5.63 28.80
N PRO A 258 25.22 -4.56 29.06
CA PRO A 258 25.62 -3.53 30.02
C PRO A 258 25.78 -4.17 31.40
N GLY A 259 26.81 -3.79 32.14
CA GLY A 259 27.05 -4.28 33.50
C GLY A 259 26.24 -3.51 34.54
N LYS A 260 26.17 -2.18 34.41
CA LYS A 260 25.41 -1.26 35.26
C LYS A 260 24.92 -0.04 34.48
N SER A 261 23.97 0.68 35.06
CA SER A 261 23.51 1.98 34.56
C SER A 261 24.69 2.97 34.47
N GLY A 262 24.81 3.67 33.33
CA GLY A 262 25.92 4.55 32.98
C GLY A 262 27.05 3.88 32.19
N ASP A 263 27.00 2.57 31.96
CA ASP A 263 28.03 1.86 31.20
C ASP A 263 27.99 2.18 29.70
N GLU A 264 29.14 2.03 29.04
CA GLU A 264 29.21 2.05 27.59
C GLU A 264 28.88 0.68 27.00
N VAL A 265 28.04 0.69 25.97
CA VAL A 265 27.64 -0.49 25.21
C VAL A 265 27.97 -0.25 23.75
N THR A 266 28.67 -1.20 23.12
CA THR A 266 28.86 -1.19 21.68
C THR A 266 27.73 -1.96 21.01
N LEU A 267 27.11 -1.32 20.04
CA LEU A 267 26.07 -1.89 19.18
C LEU A 267 26.63 -2.05 17.77
N HIS A 268 26.21 -3.12 17.12
CA HIS A 268 26.32 -3.32 15.69
C HIS A 268 24.96 -3.02 15.08
N LEU A 269 24.92 -2.01 14.22
CA LEU A 269 23.73 -1.48 13.60
C LEU A 269 23.81 -1.70 12.10
N GLN A 270 22.74 -2.23 11.52
CA GLN A 270 22.62 -2.41 10.08
C GLN A 270 21.44 -1.59 9.57
N LYS A 271 21.61 -0.98 8.40
CA LYS A 271 20.51 -0.25 7.75
C LYS A 271 19.41 -1.26 7.39
N PRO A 272 18.15 -1.02 7.81
CA PRO A 272 17.06 -1.90 7.42
C PRO A 272 16.94 -2.04 5.91
N SER A 273 16.81 -3.29 5.46
CA SER A 273 16.85 -3.68 4.05
C SER A 273 15.79 -4.73 3.73
N VAL A 274 14.65 -4.68 4.45
CA VAL A 274 13.56 -5.60 4.21
C VAL A 274 12.94 -5.30 2.86
N ILE A 275 12.82 -6.33 2.02
CA ILE A 275 12.03 -6.30 0.80
C ILE A 275 10.71 -6.98 1.12
N ASN A 276 9.61 -6.24 0.99
CA ASN A 276 8.27 -6.76 1.22
C ASN A 276 7.27 -5.96 0.37
N TRP A 277 6.05 -6.50 0.28
CA TRP A 277 4.90 -5.89 -0.40
C TRP A 277 4.16 -4.86 0.48
N GLY A 278 4.32 -4.96 1.79
CA GLY A 278 3.72 -4.06 2.79
C GLY A 278 2.65 -4.73 3.67
N TYR A 279 1.96 -5.76 3.18
CA TYR A 279 0.78 -6.35 3.85
C TYR A 279 1.09 -7.41 4.93
N ASP A 280 2.34 -7.83 5.07
CA ASP A 280 2.79 -8.72 6.15
C ASP A 280 3.11 -7.89 7.41
N ILE A 281 2.10 -7.21 7.95
CA ILE A 281 2.25 -6.33 9.11
C ILE A 281 2.09 -7.10 10.42
N VAL A 282 2.77 -6.65 11.48
CA VAL A 282 2.71 -7.24 12.83
C VAL A 282 1.81 -6.44 13.79
N ILE A 283 1.19 -5.35 13.34
CA ILE A 283 0.51 -4.29 14.12
C ILE A 283 1.46 -3.48 15.01
N PHE A 284 2.50 -4.12 15.56
CA PHE A 284 3.57 -3.48 16.32
C PHE A 284 4.28 -2.42 15.47
N GLY A 285 4.20 -1.17 15.90
CA GLY A 285 4.87 -0.06 15.26
C GLY A 285 4.13 0.54 14.07
N SER A 286 2.85 0.23 13.85
CA SER A 286 2.09 0.79 12.72
C SER A 286 2.02 2.33 12.71
N ALA A 287 2.24 3.00 13.85
CA ALA A 287 2.42 4.45 13.91
C ALA A 287 3.75 4.94 13.28
N ALA A 288 4.82 4.14 13.35
CA ALA A 288 6.14 4.44 12.77
C ALA A 288 6.19 4.12 11.27
N VAL A 289 7.08 4.79 10.53
CA VAL A 289 7.27 4.50 9.10
C VAL A 289 8.25 3.35 8.94
N ASN A 290 7.99 2.44 7.99
CA ASN A 290 8.86 1.33 7.65
C ASN A 290 10.27 1.84 7.37
N PRO A 291 11.28 1.43 8.17
CA PRO A 291 12.62 1.99 8.02
C PRO A 291 13.32 1.55 6.73
N SER A 292 12.88 0.46 6.08
CA SER A 292 13.50 -0.04 4.85
C SER A 292 13.19 0.83 3.63
N ILE A 293 12.14 1.66 3.68
CA ILE A 293 11.79 2.64 2.63
C ILE A 293 12.27 4.05 2.97
N LEU A 294 13.13 4.21 3.98
CA LEU A 294 13.74 5.47 4.37
C LEU A 294 15.21 5.50 3.95
N SER A 295 15.60 6.52 3.18
CA SER A 295 16.99 6.68 2.74
C SER A 295 17.92 6.93 3.93
N THR A 296 17.49 7.69 4.92
CA THR A 296 18.28 8.01 6.14
C THR A 296 17.68 7.47 7.43
N GLY A 297 16.68 6.58 7.37
CA GLY A 297 15.99 6.10 8.58
C GLY A 297 15.25 7.19 9.36
N ARG A 298 14.97 8.35 8.75
CA ARG A 298 14.25 9.47 9.39
C ARG A 298 12.82 9.56 8.86
N PRO A 299 11.79 9.50 9.73
CA PRO A 299 10.38 9.68 9.34
C PRO A 299 10.08 10.98 8.57
N HIS A 300 10.95 12.00 8.67
CA HIS A 300 10.87 13.24 7.88
C HIS A 300 10.70 13.05 6.38
N GLU A 301 11.19 11.95 5.81
CA GLU A 301 11.04 11.68 4.38
C GLU A 301 9.57 11.50 3.96
N LEU A 302 8.71 11.03 4.88
CA LEU A 302 7.27 10.99 4.67
C LEU A 302 6.68 12.41 4.58
N LEU A 303 7.02 13.27 5.54
CA LEU A 303 6.57 14.67 5.53
C LEU A 303 7.07 15.39 4.28
N ASP A 304 8.31 15.18 3.86
CA ASP A 304 8.87 15.79 2.65
C ASP A 304 8.09 15.39 1.38
N LEU A 305 7.64 14.13 1.30
CA LEU A 305 6.80 13.67 0.21
C LEU A 305 5.42 14.33 0.26
N ILE A 306 4.74 14.31 1.41
CA ILE A 306 3.42 14.91 1.61
C ILE A 306 3.44 16.40 1.27
N GLU A 307 4.41 17.16 1.80
CA GLU A 307 4.57 18.58 1.51
C GLU A 307 4.82 18.86 0.02
N THR A 308 5.57 17.98 -0.65
CA THR A 308 5.84 18.09 -2.09
C THR A 308 4.56 17.91 -2.90
N LEU A 309 3.72 16.95 -2.53
CA LEU A 309 2.45 16.64 -3.21
C LEU A 309 1.37 17.70 -2.94
N HIS A 310 1.22 18.16 -1.70
CA HIS A 310 0.28 19.22 -1.34
C HIS A 310 0.60 20.57 -1.99
N ASN A 311 1.88 20.87 -2.19
CA ASN A 311 2.34 22.12 -2.82
C ASN A 311 2.66 21.94 -4.32
N PHE A 312 2.18 20.88 -4.95
CA PHE A 312 2.50 20.57 -6.34
C PHE A 312 1.96 21.65 -7.30
N PRO A 313 2.75 22.14 -8.28
CA PRO A 313 2.41 23.36 -9.03
C PRO A 313 1.25 23.21 -10.01
N ALA A 314 0.91 21.99 -10.44
CA ALA A 314 -0.24 21.72 -11.30
C ALA A 314 -1.57 21.63 -10.51
N GLY A 315 -1.51 21.80 -9.19
CA GLY A 315 -2.61 21.58 -8.25
C GLY A 315 -2.16 20.63 -7.13
N PRO A 316 -2.68 20.79 -5.90
CA PRO A 316 -2.40 19.86 -4.81
C PRO A 316 -2.79 18.43 -5.16
N ILE A 317 -1.94 17.48 -4.79
CA ILE A 317 -2.19 16.05 -4.92
C ILE A 317 -2.43 15.49 -3.52
N LYS A 318 -3.60 14.87 -3.31
CA LYS A 318 -3.92 14.23 -2.03
C LYS A 318 -3.07 13.00 -1.79
N VAL A 319 -2.79 12.68 -0.53
CA VAL A 319 -2.09 11.45 -0.14
C VAL A 319 -3.02 10.55 0.66
N ILE A 320 -3.24 9.34 0.16
CA ILE A 320 -4.08 8.31 0.76
C ILE A 320 -3.15 7.26 1.38
N LEU A 321 -3.39 6.95 2.65
CA LEU A 321 -2.70 5.89 3.37
C LEU A 321 -3.46 4.58 3.20
N ASP A 322 -2.79 3.51 2.82
CA ASP A 322 -3.34 2.16 2.94
C ASP A 322 -3.03 1.60 4.33
N VAL A 323 -4.06 1.18 5.08
CA VAL A 323 -3.93 0.59 6.41
C VAL A 323 -4.36 -0.87 6.41
N VAL A 324 -3.51 -1.71 6.97
CA VAL A 324 -3.69 -3.16 7.00
C VAL A 324 -3.92 -3.58 8.44
N TYR A 325 -5.14 -3.47 8.97
CA TYR A 325 -5.40 -3.75 10.40
C TYR A 325 -6.29 -4.96 10.67
N GLY A 326 -6.76 -5.66 9.61
CA GLY A 326 -7.62 -6.84 9.75
C GLY A 326 -6.92 -8.08 10.34
N HIS A 327 -5.58 -8.15 10.26
CA HIS A 327 -4.76 -9.25 10.75
C HIS A 327 -3.40 -8.78 11.26
N ALA A 328 -2.67 -9.69 11.92
CA ALA A 328 -1.24 -9.57 12.15
C ALA A 328 -0.52 -10.85 11.72
N ASP A 329 0.70 -10.73 11.23
CA ASP A 329 1.58 -11.89 11.04
C ASP A 329 1.93 -12.55 12.39
N ASN A 330 2.26 -13.84 12.35
CA ASN A 330 2.64 -14.63 13.53
C ASN A 330 3.82 -14.06 14.32
N GLN A 331 4.73 -13.31 13.68
CA GLN A 331 5.81 -12.61 14.39
C GLN A 331 5.29 -11.58 15.41
N GLY A 332 4.03 -11.14 15.30
CA GLY A 332 3.37 -10.31 16.31
C GLY A 332 3.46 -10.90 17.72
N THR A 333 3.41 -12.23 17.88
CA THR A 333 3.56 -12.91 19.18
C THR A 333 4.93 -12.73 19.83
N ASN A 334 5.95 -12.30 19.07
CA ASN A 334 7.28 -12.02 19.60
C ASN A 334 7.40 -10.60 20.17
N VAL A 335 6.46 -9.70 19.84
CA VAL A 335 6.57 -8.26 20.12
C VAL A 335 5.33 -7.63 20.76
N LEU A 336 4.18 -8.29 20.73
CA LEU A 336 2.93 -7.88 21.36
C LEU A 336 2.47 -8.92 22.39
N PRO A 337 1.77 -8.49 23.47
CA PRO A 337 1.20 -9.42 24.43
C PRO A 337 0.04 -10.22 23.82
N ASP A 338 -0.24 -11.41 24.38
CA ASP A 338 -1.24 -12.37 23.88
C ASP A 338 -2.64 -11.73 23.75
N GLU A 339 -2.95 -10.78 24.62
CA GLU A 339 -4.20 -10.02 24.66
C GLU A 339 -4.48 -9.20 23.39
N PHE A 340 -3.52 -9.02 22.49
CA PHE A 340 -3.75 -8.43 21.15
C PHE A 340 -4.45 -9.39 20.18
N PHE A 341 -4.48 -10.69 20.46
CA PHE A 341 -4.83 -11.71 19.47
C PHE A 341 -6.06 -12.53 19.87
N ALA A 342 -6.94 -12.77 18.90
CA ALA A 342 -8.15 -13.58 19.05
C ALA A 342 -8.01 -15.01 18.45
N GLY A 343 -6.77 -15.43 18.13
CA GLY A 343 -6.46 -16.74 17.56
C GLY A 343 -6.00 -16.69 16.09
N PRO A 344 -5.86 -17.85 15.43
CA PRO A 344 -5.31 -17.92 14.07
C PRO A 344 -6.25 -17.38 12.98
N ASN A 345 -5.66 -16.83 11.92
CA ASN A 345 -6.28 -16.30 10.70
C ASN A 345 -5.57 -16.89 9.46
N MET A 346 -6.21 -16.84 8.28
CA MET A 346 -5.58 -17.22 7.00
C MET A 346 -4.32 -16.43 6.65
N TYR A 347 -4.17 -15.20 7.17
CA TYR A 347 -3.01 -14.31 6.98
C TYR A 347 -2.10 -14.24 8.22
N GLY A 348 -2.33 -15.06 9.24
CA GLY A 348 -1.57 -15.04 10.50
C GLY A 348 -2.47 -15.16 11.71
N LEU A 349 -2.78 -14.03 12.34
CA LEU A 349 -3.54 -13.93 13.59
C LEU A 349 -4.70 -12.94 13.45
N ASN A 350 -5.86 -13.29 14.00
CA ASN A 350 -6.95 -12.35 14.23
C ASN A 350 -6.56 -11.41 15.37
N ILE A 351 -6.93 -10.15 15.24
CA ILE A 351 -6.77 -9.15 16.30
C ILE A 351 -7.97 -9.21 17.26
N ASP A 352 -7.72 -9.05 18.56
CA ASP A 352 -8.79 -8.97 19.57
C ASP A 352 -9.39 -7.55 19.63
N PHE A 353 -10.23 -7.22 18.65
CA PHE A 353 -10.97 -5.95 18.63
C PHE A 353 -12.01 -5.83 19.75
N LYS A 354 -12.31 -6.92 20.48
CA LYS A 354 -13.22 -6.88 21.64
C LYS A 354 -12.50 -6.48 22.92
N ASN A 355 -11.17 -6.47 22.93
CA ASN A 355 -10.38 -5.88 23.99
C ASN A 355 -10.36 -4.34 23.84
N PRO A 356 -10.92 -3.57 24.81
CA PRO A 356 -11.04 -2.13 24.68
C PRO A 356 -9.71 -1.39 24.49
N ILE A 357 -8.63 -1.81 25.16
CA ILE A 357 -7.35 -1.11 25.03
C ILE A 357 -6.67 -1.43 23.70
N VAL A 358 -6.78 -2.66 23.20
CA VAL A 358 -6.25 -3.06 21.88
C VAL A 358 -6.94 -2.28 20.77
N ARG A 359 -8.27 -2.24 20.77
CA ARG A 359 -9.07 -1.45 19.82
C ARG A 359 -8.67 0.02 19.84
N ALA A 360 -8.55 0.61 21.04
CA ALA A 360 -8.13 2.01 21.20
C ALA A 360 -6.69 2.28 20.75
N MET A 361 -5.76 1.36 20.99
CA MET A 361 -4.37 1.47 20.52
C MET A 361 -4.28 1.44 18.99
N ILE A 362 -5.09 0.63 18.31
CA ILE A 362 -5.12 0.57 16.85
C ILE A 362 -5.66 1.87 16.26
N LEU A 363 -6.77 2.40 16.80
CA LEU A 363 -7.31 3.71 16.41
C LEU A 363 -6.31 4.84 16.69
N GLU A 364 -5.55 4.76 17.79
CA GLU A 364 -4.50 5.72 18.09
C GLU A 364 -3.32 5.62 17.10
N MET A 365 -2.89 4.41 16.72
CA MET A 365 -1.86 4.24 15.67
C MET A 365 -2.33 4.79 14.32
N GLN A 366 -3.60 4.55 13.96
CA GLN A 366 -4.25 5.16 12.79
C GLN A 366 -4.14 6.69 12.85
N ARG A 367 -4.60 7.30 13.96
CA ARG A 367 -4.56 8.75 14.15
C ARG A 367 -3.13 9.29 14.03
N ARG A 368 -2.18 8.68 14.74
CA ARG A 368 -0.76 9.09 14.71
C ARG A 368 -0.20 9.07 13.30
N LYS A 369 -0.49 8.02 12.54
CA LYS A 369 0.00 7.89 11.16
C LYS A 369 -0.62 8.95 10.25
N ILE A 370 -1.93 9.15 10.34
CA ILE A 370 -2.64 10.08 9.45
C ILE A 370 -2.28 11.54 9.77
N ASP A 371 -1.98 11.88 11.03
CA ASP A 371 -1.56 13.22 11.46
C ASP A 371 -0.23 13.72 10.83
N TRP A 372 0.52 12.85 10.15
CA TRP A 372 1.58 13.29 9.24
C TRP A 372 1.05 14.19 8.10
N GLY A 373 -0.23 14.09 7.80
CA GLY A 373 -0.96 14.91 6.84
C GLY A 373 -1.57 14.11 5.69
N PHE A 374 -2.02 12.88 5.93
CA PHE A 374 -2.75 12.12 4.92
C PHE A 374 -4.19 12.64 4.77
N ASP A 375 -4.65 12.75 3.53
CA ASP A 375 -5.99 13.23 3.18
C ASP A 375 -7.06 12.15 3.22
N GLY A 376 -6.64 10.90 3.06
CA GLY A 376 -7.52 9.74 2.98
C GLY A 376 -6.90 8.49 3.54
N VAL A 377 -7.76 7.50 3.75
CA VAL A 377 -7.41 6.16 4.24
C VAL A 377 -8.10 5.13 3.37
N ARG A 378 -7.34 4.19 2.82
CA ARG A 378 -7.86 2.91 2.37
C ARG A 378 -7.71 1.91 3.50
N VAL A 379 -8.79 1.24 3.86
CA VAL A 379 -8.77 0.08 4.75
C VAL A 379 -8.67 -1.17 3.88
N ASP A 380 -7.50 -1.79 3.90
CA ASP A 380 -7.22 -3.06 3.24
C ASP A 380 -8.05 -4.18 3.86
N GLY A 381 -8.55 -5.09 3.02
CA GLY A 381 -9.27 -6.28 3.48
C GLY A 381 -10.32 -5.99 4.54
N ALA A 382 -11.19 -4.99 4.34
CA ALA A 382 -12.19 -4.56 5.32
C ALA A 382 -13.13 -5.69 5.74
N GLN A 383 -13.28 -6.71 4.89
CA GLN A 383 -13.99 -7.94 5.24
C GLN A 383 -13.34 -8.76 6.35
N ASP A 384 -12.05 -8.58 6.66
CA ASP A 384 -11.28 -9.42 7.58
C ASP A 384 -11.37 -8.96 9.04
N PHE A 385 -11.95 -7.79 9.29
CA PHE A 385 -12.27 -7.30 10.62
C PHE A 385 -13.43 -8.11 11.21
N LYS A 386 -13.08 -9.15 11.95
CA LYS A 386 -14.02 -10.12 12.50
C LYS A 386 -13.77 -10.37 13.98
N TYR A 387 -14.82 -10.79 14.67
CA TYR A 387 -14.74 -11.36 16.01
C TYR A 387 -15.56 -12.64 16.08
N TYR A 388 -15.09 -13.58 16.90
CA TYR A 388 -15.77 -14.85 17.11
C TYR A 388 -16.85 -14.71 18.17
N VAL A 389 -18.04 -15.28 17.91
CA VAL A 389 -19.17 -15.34 18.84
C VAL A 389 -19.37 -16.79 19.27
N PRO A 390 -18.90 -17.19 20.46
CA PRO A 390 -18.94 -18.58 20.92
C PRO A 390 -20.35 -19.19 20.95
N GLU A 391 -21.37 -18.39 21.27
CA GLU A 391 -22.75 -18.86 21.37
C GLU A 391 -23.34 -19.25 20.01
N LYS A 392 -22.78 -18.72 18.91
CA LYS A 392 -23.20 -19.00 17.54
C LYS A 392 -22.25 -19.92 16.79
N ASP A 393 -21.02 -20.11 17.30
CA ASP A 393 -19.92 -20.76 16.58
C ASP A 393 -19.66 -20.07 15.21
N GLU A 394 -19.69 -18.74 15.21
CA GLU A 394 -19.61 -17.92 14.00
C GLU A 394 -18.59 -16.79 14.17
N LEU A 395 -17.84 -16.51 13.10
CA LEU A 395 -17.10 -15.25 12.94
C LEU A 395 -18.05 -14.20 12.35
N LEU A 396 -18.31 -13.15 13.11
CA LEU A 396 -19.08 -11.99 12.66
C LEU A 396 -18.13 -10.87 12.28
N HIS A 397 -18.56 -10.03 11.36
CA HIS A 397 -17.80 -8.84 10.98
C HIS A 397 -18.05 -7.70 11.96
N ASP A 398 -16.98 -6.96 12.28
CA ASP A 398 -17.02 -5.82 13.21
C ASP A 398 -17.29 -4.52 12.45
N ASP A 399 -18.50 -4.40 11.87
CA ASP A 399 -18.90 -3.21 11.10
C ASP A 399 -18.89 -1.93 11.99
N GLU A 400 -19.13 -2.08 13.31
CA GLU A 400 -18.99 -0.99 14.29
C GLU A 400 -17.55 -0.48 14.37
N PHE A 401 -16.55 -1.37 14.27
CA PHE A 401 -15.14 -0.94 14.25
C PHE A 401 -14.78 -0.23 12.95
N LEU A 402 -15.29 -0.68 11.81
CA LEU A 402 -15.09 0.02 10.53
C LEU A 402 -15.73 1.44 10.56
N GLU A 403 -16.84 1.61 11.29
CA GLU A 403 -17.41 2.94 11.56
C GLU A 403 -16.49 3.77 12.47
N GLU A 404 -15.98 3.21 13.56
CA GLU A 404 -15.03 3.91 14.45
C GLU A 404 -13.74 4.34 13.73
N MET A 405 -13.19 3.48 12.86
CA MET A 405 -12.04 3.81 12.01
C MET A 405 -12.34 5.01 11.11
N SER A 406 -13.57 5.14 10.62
CA SER A 406 -14.00 6.29 9.84
C SER A 406 -14.12 7.56 10.67
N GLU A 407 -14.43 7.46 11.95
CA GLU A 407 -14.72 8.60 12.82
C GLU A 407 -13.47 9.24 13.45
N VAL A 408 -12.28 8.64 13.26
CA VAL A 408 -11.01 9.18 13.79
C VAL A 408 -10.70 10.57 13.20
N GLU A 409 -10.78 11.60 14.05
CA GLU A 409 -10.42 12.97 13.71
C GLU A 409 -8.90 13.18 13.72
N GLN A 410 -8.44 13.99 12.77
CA GLN A 410 -7.03 14.33 12.56
C GLN A 410 -6.80 15.79 12.91
N ASN A 411 -5.62 16.11 13.44
CA ASN A 411 -5.25 17.47 13.84
C ASN A 411 -3.92 17.85 13.21
N VAL A 412 -3.99 18.56 12.08
CA VAL A 412 -2.82 18.85 11.25
C VAL A 412 -2.74 20.33 10.94
N ALA A 413 -1.57 20.95 11.16
CA ALA A 413 -1.34 22.37 10.92
C ALA A 413 -2.38 23.31 11.62
N GLY A 414 -2.90 22.90 12.78
CA GLY A 414 -3.95 23.61 13.50
C GLY A 414 -5.35 23.46 12.91
N VAL A 415 -5.57 22.49 12.01
CA VAL A 415 -6.86 22.17 11.39
C VAL A 415 -7.31 20.79 11.84
N THR A 416 -8.56 20.71 12.32
CA THR A 416 -9.24 19.44 12.58
C THR A 416 -10.05 19.02 11.36
N TYR A 417 -9.90 17.78 10.92
CA TYR A 417 -10.65 17.22 9.79
C TYR A 417 -10.83 15.70 9.93
N LYS A 418 -11.76 15.16 9.12
CA LYS A 418 -11.92 13.71 8.93
C LYS A 418 -11.46 13.31 7.52
N PRO A 419 -10.64 12.26 7.37
CA PRO A 419 -10.10 11.85 6.09
C PRO A 419 -11.20 11.30 5.16
N TRP A 420 -10.88 11.27 3.87
CA TRP A 420 -11.64 10.50 2.88
C TRP A 420 -11.44 9.00 3.13
N MET A 421 -12.52 8.26 3.32
CA MET A 421 -12.47 6.82 3.62
C MET A 421 -12.75 5.97 2.37
N ILE A 422 -11.92 4.96 2.16
CA ILE A 422 -12.03 3.93 1.12
C ILE A 422 -11.97 2.57 1.82
N PHE A 423 -12.88 1.66 1.49
CA PHE A 423 -12.85 0.29 1.98
C PHE A 423 -12.65 -0.68 0.83
N GLU A 424 -11.63 -1.53 0.95
CA GLU A 424 -11.56 -2.74 0.15
C GLU A 424 -12.44 -3.80 0.81
N ASP A 425 -13.68 -3.94 0.35
CA ASP A 425 -14.59 -4.98 0.84
C ASP A 425 -15.21 -5.76 -0.33
N GLY A 426 -14.97 -7.07 -0.34
CA GLY A 426 -15.47 -8.01 -1.33
C GLY A 426 -16.46 -9.03 -0.78
N ARG A 427 -17.10 -8.78 0.36
CA ARG A 427 -17.96 -9.77 1.05
C ARG A 427 -19.03 -10.32 0.10
N PRO A 428 -19.29 -11.64 0.12
CA PRO A 428 -18.88 -12.62 1.13
C PRO A 428 -17.55 -13.34 0.82
N TRP A 429 -16.56 -12.70 0.17
CA TRP A 429 -15.21 -13.25 0.04
C TRP A 429 -14.69 -13.85 1.37
N PRO A 430 -14.08 -15.06 1.36
CA PRO A 430 -13.67 -15.87 0.20
C PRO A 430 -14.64 -17.00 -0.18
N ARG A 431 -15.95 -16.89 0.11
CA ARG A 431 -16.96 -17.92 -0.26
C ARG A 431 -16.87 -18.27 -1.75
N ASP A 432 -16.96 -19.54 -2.14
CA ASP A 432 -16.71 -19.99 -3.53
C ASP A 432 -17.46 -19.22 -4.64
N ASP A 433 -18.69 -18.79 -4.41
CA ASP A 433 -19.53 -18.04 -5.35
C ASP A 433 -19.49 -16.51 -5.14
N TRP A 434 -18.53 -15.99 -4.38
CA TRP A 434 -18.40 -14.55 -4.07
C TRP A 434 -18.41 -13.67 -5.33
N GLU A 435 -17.85 -14.14 -6.46
CA GLU A 435 -17.85 -13.38 -7.73
C GLU A 435 -19.26 -13.09 -8.25
N LEU A 436 -20.26 -13.87 -7.84
CA LEU A 436 -21.68 -13.65 -8.15
C LEU A 436 -22.41 -12.96 -7.00
N ALA A 437 -22.04 -13.30 -5.76
CA ALA A 437 -22.75 -12.87 -4.58
C ALA A 437 -22.35 -11.49 -4.05
N SER A 438 -21.10 -11.07 -4.30
CA SER A 438 -20.61 -9.78 -3.83
C SER A 438 -21.32 -8.64 -4.52
N THR A 439 -21.85 -7.73 -3.70
CA THR A 439 -22.49 -6.50 -4.15
C THR A 439 -21.48 -5.35 -4.27
N TYR A 440 -20.33 -5.46 -3.59
CA TYR A 440 -19.33 -4.39 -3.43
C TYR A 440 -19.91 -3.09 -2.86
N ARG A 441 -20.97 -3.21 -2.05
CA ARG A 441 -21.66 -2.05 -1.48
C ARG A 441 -21.92 -2.15 0.02
N GLU A 442 -21.53 -3.25 0.67
CA GLU A 442 -21.87 -3.52 2.07
C GLU A 442 -21.55 -2.32 2.97
N ILE A 443 -20.35 -1.74 2.85
CA ILE A 443 -19.96 -0.59 3.66
C ILE A 443 -20.69 0.68 3.21
N THR A 444 -20.82 0.93 1.90
CA THR A 444 -21.52 2.12 1.37
C THR A 444 -23.05 2.11 1.58
N ASP A 445 -23.63 0.93 1.78
CA ASP A 445 -25.05 0.79 2.12
C ASP A 445 -25.28 1.15 3.59
N GLN A 446 -24.33 0.80 4.48
CA GLN A 446 -24.34 1.12 5.92
C GLN A 446 -23.90 2.57 6.21
N GLN A 447 -22.78 3.01 5.66
CA GLN A 447 -22.19 4.35 5.81
C GLN A 447 -22.33 5.16 4.51
N LYS A 448 -22.70 6.44 4.59
CA LYS A 448 -22.98 7.26 3.38
C LYS A 448 -21.79 8.05 2.83
N HIS A 449 -20.76 8.25 3.64
CA HIS A 449 -19.57 9.01 3.25
C HIS A 449 -18.48 8.22 2.48
N PRO A 450 -18.21 6.93 2.76
CA PRO A 450 -17.02 6.29 2.24
C PRO A 450 -17.18 5.86 0.77
N PHE A 451 -16.07 5.43 0.20
CA PHE A 451 -16.01 4.73 -1.08
C PHE A 451 -15.66 3.27 -0.85
N GLN A 452 -16.02 2.41 -1.79
CA GLN A 452 -15.67 0.98 -1.77
C GLN A 452 -15.01 0.57 -3.09
N TRP A 453 -14.16 -0.46 -3.09
CA TRP A 453 -13.60 -1.00 -4.33
C TRP A 453 -14.67 -1.55 -5.27
N ALA A 454 -14.59 -1.19 -6.54
CA ALA A 454 -15.49 -1.68 -7.58
C ALA A 454 -15.19 -3.14 -7.95
N PRO A 455 -16.19 -3.87 -8.51
CA PRO A 455 -15.98 -5.22 -9.03
C PRO A 455 -14.84 -5.34 -10.06
N MET A 456 -14.60 -4.28 -10.84
CA MET A 456 -13.64 -4.28 -11.95
C MET A 456 -12.19 -4.01 -11.54
N ILE A 457 -11.96 -3.59 -10.29
CA ILE A 457 -10.62 -3.38 -9.74
C ILE A 457 -10.29 -4.34 -8.58
N PHE A 458 -11.27 -5.06 -8.06
CA PHE A 458 -11.04 -6.09 -7.05
C PHE A 458 -10.16 -7.24 -7.57
N ALA A 459 -9.43 -7.91 -6.67
CA ALA A 459 -8.24 -8.75 -6.91
C ALA A 459 -8.24 -9.77 -8.08
N TYR A 460 -9.39 -10.17 -8.61
CA TYR A 460 -9.52 -11.22 -9.64
C TYR A 460 -9.74 -10.70 -11.06
N ASN A 461 -9.38 -9.43 -11.30
CA ASN A 461 -9.53 -8.83 -12.62
C ASN A 461 -8.48 -9.31 -13.64
N THR A 462 -8.93 -9.95 -14.73
CA THR A 462 -8.05 -10.62 -15.72
C THR A 462 -8.36 -10.22 -17.18
N PRO A 463 -8.11 -8.95 -17.57
CA PRO A 463 -8.49 -8.42 -18.89
C PRO A 463 -7.72 -9.02 -20.09
N TYR A 464 -6.70 -9.85 -19.84
CA TYR A 464 -5.94 -10.57 -20.87
C TYR A 464 -6.66 -11.81 -21.41
N ASN A 465 -7.77 -12.24 -20.78
CA ASN A 465 -8.56 -13.37 -21.23
C ASN A 465 -9.42 -13.01 -22.46
N TYR A 466 -9.55 -13.95 -23.40
CA TYR A 466 -10.44 -13.80 -24.55
C TYR A 466 -11.90 -13.90 -24.10
N THR A 467 -12.78 -13.09 -24.71
CA THR A 467 -14.17 -12.80 -24.34
C THR A 467 -14.38 -12.10 -23.00
N TYR A 468 -13.32 -11.53 -22.41
CA TYR A 468 -13.39 -10.88 -21.10
C TYR A 468 -14.46 -9.76 -21.06
N TRP A 469 -14.49 -8.86 -22.04
CA TRP A 469 -15.34 -7.67 -21.98
C TRP A 469 -16.83 -7.98 -22.13
N VAL A 470 -17.17 -8.98 -22.94
CA VAL A 470 -18.56 -9.44 -23.04
C VAL A 470 -18.96 -10.24 -21.79
N SER A 471 -18.04 -11.03 -21.22
CA SER A 471 -18.32 -11.82 -20.00
C SER A 471 -18.54 -10.95 -18.76
N LYS A 472 -17.83 -9.82 -18.64
CA LYS A 472 -17.95 -8.87 -17.52
C LYS A 472 -18.97 -7.76 -17.79
N TRP A 473 -19.72 -7.81 -18.90
CA TRP A 473 -20.72 -6.80 -19.25
C TRP A 473 -21.73 -6.55 -18.13
N TRP A 474 -22.16 -7.60 -17.42
CA TRP A 474 -23.12 -7.45 -16.32
C TRP A 474 -22.56 -6.67 -15.13
N ARG A 475 -21.27 -6.83 -14.77
CA ARG A 475 -20.59 -6.00 -13.76
C ARG A 475 -20.42 -4.56 -14.22
N LEU A 476 -20.14 -4.33 -15.50
CA LEU A 476 -20.14 -2.97 -16.06
C LEU A 476 -21.52 -2.30 -15.96
N LYS A 477 -22.62 -3.07 -16.04
CA LYS A 477 -23.95 -2.53 -15.79
C LYS A 477 -24.13 -2.02 -14.38
N GLU A 478 -23.57 -2.70 -13.40
CA GLU A 478 -23.60 -2.24 -12.01
C GLU A 478 -22.78 -0.96 -11.85
N GLN A 479 -21.61 -0.84 -12.51
CA GLN A 479 -20.78 0.37 -12.46
C GLN A 479 -21.54 1.64 -12.89
N PHE A 480 -22.36 1.56 -13.94
CA PHE A 480 -23.10 2.76 -14.37
C PHE A 480 -24.34 3.06 -13.52
N VAL A 481 -24.85 2.10 -12.73
CA VAL A 481 -25.99 2.29 -11.82
C VAL A 481 -25.55 2.71 -10.42
N PHE A 482 -24.45 2.15 -9.91
CA PHE A 482 -24.03 2.28 -8.51
C PHE A 482 -22.62 2.86 -8.32
N GLY A 483 -21.85 3.08 -9.39
CA GLY A 483 -20.43 3.34 -9.31
C GLY A 483 -20.00 4.69 -8.72
N GLU A 484 -20.91 5.62 -8.42
CA GLU A 484 -20.54 6.96 -7.92
C GLU A 484 -19.74 6.97 -6.61
N LYS A 485 -19.89 5.93 -5.78
CA LYS A 485 -19.14 5.71 -4.54
C LYS A 485 -18.12 4.59 -4.65
N TRP A 486 -17.69 4.26 -5.86
CA TRP A 486 -16.68 3.24 -6.06
C TRP A 486 -15.33 3.80 -6.48
N ILE A 487 -14.27 3.18 -5.94
CA ILE A 487 -12.96 3.20 -6.57
C ILE A 487 -13.05 2.27 -7.77
N SER A 488 -13.07 2.85 -8.96
CA SER A 488 -13.13 2.14 -10.23
C SER A 488 -11.71 2.00 -10.81
N GLY A 489 -11.62 1.56 -12.06
CA GLY A 489 -10.35 1.27 -12.72
C GLY A 489 -10.26 -0.20 -13.08
N TYR A 490 -9.05 -0.67 -13.33
CA TYR A 490 -8.83 -1.99 -13.94
C TYR A 490 -7.46 -2.62 -13.62
N ALA A 491 -6.54 -1.86 -13.03
CA ALA A 491 -5.22 -2.34 -12.62
C ALA A 491 -4.87 -1.76 -11.24
N ASN A 492 -4.42 -2.65 -10.36
CA ASN A 492 -3.85 -2.38 -9.05
C ASN A 492 -2.82 -3.49 -8.76
N HIS A 493 -2.22 -3.43 -7.56
CA HIS A 493 -1.22 -4.38 -7.12
C HIS A 493 -1.71 -5.84 -7.14
N ASP A 494 -2.96 -6.12 -6.73
CA ASP A 494 -3.50 -7.47 -6.69
C ASP A 494 -3.87 -8.04 -8.06
N THR A 495 -4.58 -7.26 -8.87
CA THR A 495 -5.07 -7.70 -10.18
C THR A 495 -3.92 -8.06 -11.12
N MET A 496 -2.86 -7.24 -11.15
CA MET A 496 -1.66 -7.52 -11.92
C MET A 496 -0.94 -8.77 -11.41
N ARG A 497 -0.75 -8.90 -10.07
CA ARG A 497 -0.10 -10.07 -9.47
C ARG A 497 -0.86 -11.34 -9.82
N ARG A 498 -2.17 -11.36 -9.58
CA ARG A 498 -3.03 -12.53 -9.86
C ARG A 498 -2.97 -12.90 -11.34
N GLY A 499 -2.82 -11.90 -12.21
CA GLY A 499 -2.55 -12.11 -13.62
C GLY A 499 -1.32 -12.96 -13.90
N THR A 500 -0.19 -12.67 -13.24
CA THR A 500 1.09 -13.36 -13.49
C THR A 500 1.17 -14.77 -12.92
N GLN A 501 0.31 -15.10 -11.94
CA GLN A 501 0.21 -16.42 -11.34
C GLN A 501 -0.62 -17.40 -12.18
N ALA A 502 -1.41 -16.92 -13.14
CA ALA A 502 -2.27 -17.77 -13.97
C ALA A 502 -1.43 -18.68 -14.87
N ASN A 503 -1.76 -19.97 -14.94
CA ASN A 503 -1.13 -20.87 -15.90
C ASN A 503 -1.60 -20.53 -17.33
N PRO A 504 -0.74 -20.01 -18.21
CA PRO A 504 -1.13 -19.62 -19.57
C PRO A 504 -1.64 -20.80 -20.41
N GLU A 505 -1.28 -22.04 -20.07
CA GLU A 505 -1.73 -23.26 -20.76
C GLU A 505 -3.21 -23.60 -20.46
N ASN A 506 -3.77 -23.09 -19.36
CA ASN A 506 -5.11 -23.42 -18.88
C ASN A 506 -6.15 -22.31 -19.16
N ILE A 507 -5.75 -21.21 -19.77
CA ILE A 507 -6.62 -20.07 -20.05
C ILE A 507 -6.64 -19.75 -21.54
N ASN A 508 -7.73 -19.12 -22.00
CA ASN A 508 -7.84 -18.66 -23.37
C ASN A 508 -7.25 -17.26 -23.50
N VAL A 509 -5.94 -17.16 -23.75
CA VAL A 509 -5.22 -15.89 -23.86
C VAL A 509 -5.64 -15.10 -25.10
N ASN A 510 -5.92 -13.81 -24.94
CA ASN A 510 -6.27 -12.91 -26.04
C ASN A 510 -5.03 -12.39 -26.79
N PHE A 511 -4.47 -13.21 -27.69
CA PHE A 511 -3.32 -12.83 -28.53
C PHE A 511 -3.60 -11.71 -29.57
N LEU A 512 -4.82 -11.15 -29.62
CA LEU A 512 -5.04 -9.91 -30.37
C LEU A 512 -4.42 -8.70 -29.67
N LEU A 513 -4.15 -8.78 -28.36
CA LEU A 513 -3.49 -7.74 -27.58
C LEU A 513 -1.97 -7.72 -27.79
N GLY A 514 -1.36 -8.77 -28.34
CA GLY A 514 0.09 -8.84 -28.52
C GLY A 514 0.57 -10.19 -29.04
N ASN A 515 1.79 -10.22 -29.58
CA ASN A 515 2.40 -11.44 -30.14
C ASN A 515 3.20 -12.27 -29.11
N SER A 516 3.18 -11.87 -27.85
CA SER A 516 3.81 -12.56 -26.73
C SER A 516 2.96 -12.40 -25.47
N LEU A 517 3.10 -13.30 -24.50
CA LEU A 517 2.38 -13.24 -23.22
C LEU A 517 2.62 -11.90 -22.50
N LYS A 518 3.87 -11.41 -22.48
CA LYS A 518 4.21 -10.11 -21.90
C LYS A 518 3.44 -8.97 -22.57
N MET A 519 3.47 -8.90 -23.90
CA MET A 519 2.75 -7.85 -24.62
C MET A 519 1.24 -7.95 -24.41
N VAL A 520 0.68 -9.16 -24.35
CA VAL A 520 -0.74 -9.35 -24.05
C VAL A 520 -1.08 -8.79 -22.67
N MET A 521 -0.30 -9.12 -21.64
CA MET A 521 -0.51 -8.64 -20.29
C MET A 521 -0.36 -7.11 -20.20
N ASP A 522 0.73 -6.56 -20.73
CA ASP A 522 1.02 -5.12 -20.69
C ASP A 522 -0.09 -4.32 -21.42
N ASN A 523 -0.57 -4.81 -22.57
CA ASN A 523 -1.64 -4.14 -23.31
C ASN A 523 -3.04 -4.40 -22.74
N ALA A 524 -3.22 -5.41 -21.88
CA ALA A 524 -4.46 -5.63 -21.16
C ALA A 524 -4.62 -4.64 -19.99
N TYR A 525 -3.56 -4.46 -19.18
CA TYR A 525 -3.56 -3.59 -18.00
C TYR A 525 -3.13 -2.14 -18.27
N ASN A 526 -2.65 -1.84 -19.49
CA ASN A 526 -2.51 -0.48 -19.99
C ASN A 526 -3.22 -0.39 -21.33
N ASN A 527 -4.54 -0.32 -21.34
CA ASN A 527 -5.33 -0.44 -22.56
C ASN A 527 -6.00 0.90 -22.89
N PRO A 528 -5.59 1.62 -23.96
CA PRO A 528 -6.18 2.91 -24.30
C PRO A 528 -7.71 2.97 -24.40
N SER A 529 -8.39 1.91 -24.85
CA SER A 529 -9.86 1.88 -24.86
C SER A 529 -10.45 1.75 -23.45
N THR A 530 -9.78 1.02 -22.57
CA THR A 530 -10.15 0.88 -21.15
C THR A 530 -9.87 2.16 -20.39
N THR A 531 -8.71 2.79 -20.61
CA THR A 531 -8.39 4.11 -20.07
C THR A 531 -9.47 5.11 -20.45
N LEU A 532 -9.89 5.13 -21.73
CA LEU A 532 -10.96 6.01 -22.18
C LEU A 532 -12.30 5.70 -21.52
N LEU A 533 -12.67 4.42 -21.38
CA LEU A 533 -13.92 4.00 -20.75
C LEU A 533 -13.97 4.40 -19.26
N MET A 534 -12.94 4.06 -18.50
CA MET A 534 -12.88 4.28 -17.05
C MET A 534 -12.70 5.76 -16.71
N ASN A 535 -11.79 6.45 -17.39
CA ASN A 535 -11.46 7.84 -17.06
C ASN A 535 -12.36 8.86 -17.76
N ALA A 536 -12.97 8.57 -18.90
CA ALA A 536 -13.73 9.58 -19.65
C ALA A 536 -15.22 9.28 -19.82
N PHE A 537 -15.73 8.19 -19.23
CA PHE A 537 -17.13 7.80 -19.42
C PHE A 537 -17.83 7.21 -18.19
N LEU A 538 -17.23 6.25 -17.49
CA LEU A 538 -17.88 5.55 -16.37
C LEU A 538 -17.87 6.36 -15.04
N PRO A 539 -18.84 6.10 -14.14
CA PRO A 539 -18.88 6.69 -12.79
C PRO A 539 -17.75 6.21 -11.88
N GLY A 540 -17.61 6.88 -10.73
CA GLY A 540 -16.63 6.55 -9.69
C GLY A 540 -15.28 7.25 -9.85
N VAL A 541 -14.31 6.83 -9.05
CA VAL A 541 -12.94 7.37 -9.04
C VAL A 541 -12.01 6.33 -9.67
N PRO A 542 -11.56 6.50 -10.92
CA PRO A 542 -10.63 5.56 -11.55
C PRO A 542 -9.28 5.59 -10.83
N MET A 543 -8.81 4.40 -10.45
CA MET A 543 -7.45 4.16 -9.98
C MET A 543 -6.62 3.53 -11.11
N ASP A 544 -5.42 4.06 -11.30
CA ASP A 544 -4.34 3.47 -12.11
C ASP A 544 -3.21 2.98 -11.19
N PHE A 545 -2.38 2.06 -11.68
CA PHE A 545 -1.20 1.55 -10.98
C PHE A 545 0.08 1.93 -11.74
N VAL A 546 1.12 2.42 -11.03
CA VAL A 546 2.38 2.88 -11.65
C VAL A 546 2.99 1.81 -12.57
N GLN A 547 3.02 0.56 -12.13
CA GLN A 547 3.65 -0.53 -12.86
C GLN A 547 2.86 -0.84 -14.14
N ALA A 548 1.53 -0.83 -14.07
CA ALA A 548 0.68 -1.03 -15.24
C ALA A 548 0.91 0.10 -16.27
N LEU A 549 0.89 1.37 -15.84
CA LEU A 549 1.12 2.52 -16.73
C LEU A 549 2.49 2.49 -17.41
N GLY A 550 3.51 2.02 -16.70
CA GLY A 550 4.89 1.89 -17.19
C GLY A 550 5.19 0.59 -17.95
N ASN A 551 4.22 -0.33 -18.10
CA ASN A 551 4.45 -1.71 -18.57
C ASN A 551 5.57 -2.43 -17.78
N THR A 552 5.73 -2.05 -16.51
CA THR A 552 6.70 -2.63 -15.58
C THR A 552 6.13 -3.93 -15.03
N PRO A 553 6.92 -5.02 -14.98
CA PRO A 553 6.51 -6.26 -14.34
C PRO A 553 6.11 -6.07 -12.87
N TRP A 554 5.20 -6.91 -12.38
CA TRP A 554 4.75 -6.88 -11.00
C TRP A 554 4.42 -8.28 -10.49
N SER A 555 4.74 -8.55 -9.23
CA SER A 555 4.59 -9.86 -8.59
C SER A 555 4.50 -9.68 -7.07
N PHE A 556 4.23 -10.78 -6.37
CA PHE A 556 4.46 -10.88 -4.93
C PHE A 556 5.95 -10.95 -4.62
N ILE A 557 6.43 -10.10 -3.69
CA ILE A 557 7.86 -9.97 -3.38
C ILE A 557 8.05 -9.82 -1.88
N ARG A 558 8.69 -10.80 -1.23
CA ARG A 558 9.16 -10.67 0.15
C ARG A 558 10.39 -11.54 0.44
N ASN A 559 11.40 -10.97 1.09
CA ASN A 559 12.63 -11.68 1.50
C ASN A 559 12.63 -12.04 3.00
N THR A 560 11.45 -12.02 3.60
CA THR A 560 11.20 -12.21 5.03
C THR A 560 10.79 -13.64 5.37
N ASP A 561 10.38 -14.43 4.37
CA ASP A 561 9.94 -15.81 4.56
C ASP A 561 11.05 -16.69 5.11
N THR A 562 10.70 -17.51 6.11
CA THR A 562 11.54 -18.60 6.60
C THR A 562 10.96 -19.94 6.13
N ALA A 563 10.00 -20.46 6.90
CA ALA A 563 9.44 -21.80 6.75
C ALA A 563 8.83 -22.06 5.38
N TYR A 564 8.25 -21.04 4.73
CA TYR A 564 7.50 -21.15 3.47
C TYR A 564 8.16 -20.49 2.26
N SER A 565 9.42 -20.03 2.37
CA SER A 565 10.12 -19.27 1.32
C SER A 565 10.13 -19.98 -0.05
N ILE A 566 10.40 -21.30 -0.03
CA ILE A 566 10.39 -22.14 -1.24
C ILE A 566 8.98 -22.23 -1.84
N LYS A 567 7.93 -22.33 -1.02
CA LYS A 567 6.54 -22.42 -1.49
C LYS A 567 6.11 -21.12 -2.17
N VAL A 568 6.31 -20.00 -1.47
CA VAL A 568 5.99 -18.66 -1.96
C VAL A 568 6.67 -18.38 -3.29
N THR A 569 7.97 -18.68 -3.38
CA THR A 569 8.73 -18.54 -4.63
C THR A 569 8.18 -19.44 -5.75
N ALA A 570 7.81 -20.68 -5.42
CA ALA A 570 7.32 -21.64 -6.41
C ALA A 570 5.96 -21.24 -7.01
N GLU A 571 5.10 -20.59 -6.22
CA GLU A 571 3.80 -20.10 -6.67
C GLU A 571 3.91 -19.02 -7.76
N GLU A 572 5.06 -18.34 -7.86
CA GLU A 572 5.39 -17.37 -8.91
C GLU A 572 6.02 -17.99 -10.17
N ALA A 573 5.99 -19.33 -10.33
CA ALA A 573 6.63 -19.98 -11.48
C ALA A 573 6.13 -19.44 -12.83
N HIS A 574 4.84 -19.15 -12.96
CA HIS A 574 4.24 -18.64 -14.20
C HIS A 574 4.64 -17.19 -14.51
N PHE A 575 5.14 -16.43 -13.54
CA PHE A 575 5.72 -15.11 -13.78
C PHE A 575 6.86 -15.18 -14.82
N THR A 576 7.64 -16.26 -14.79
CA THR A 576 8.72 -16.49 -15.77
C THR A 576 8.21 -16.57 -17.22
N GLU A 577 6.97 -16.99 -17.43
CA GLU A 577 6.33 -17.11 -18.75
C GLU A 577 5.67 -15.81 -19.17
N TRP A 578 4.95 -15.17 -18.23
CA TRP A 578 4.20 -13.95 -18.48
C TRP A 578 5.09 -12.73 -18.67
N GLN A 579 6.10 -12.55 -17.82
CA GLN A 579 6.74 -11.24 -17.65
C GLN A 579 8.22 -11.20 -18.02
N ILE A 580 8.90 -12.34 -18.13
CA ILE A 580 10.33 -12.37 -18.47
C ILE A 580 10.50 -12.70 -19.95
N THR A 581 11.16 -11.84 -20.71
CA THR A 581 11.56 -12.14 -22.09
C THR A 581 13.03 -12.60 -22.16
N GLU A 582 13.41 -13.26 -23.26
CA GLU A 582 14.82 -13.64 -23.49
C GLU A 582 15.75 -12.42 -23.53
N ASN A 583 15.28 -11.28 -24.05
CA ASN A 583 16.06 -10.04 -24.08
C ASN A 583 16.26 -9.47 -22.68
N ASP A 584 15.20 -9.42 -21.88
CA ASP A 584 15.26 -8.95 -20.49
C ASP A 584 16.17 -9.85 -19.67
N TYR A 585 16.02 -11.17 -19.82
CA TYR A 585 16.84 -12.13 -19.09
C TYR A 585 18.32 -12.06 -19.51
N ARG A 586 18.66 -11.70 -20.75
CA ARG A 586 20.06 -11.48 -21.15
C ARG A 586 20.65 -10.18 -20.64
N ASN A 587 19.82 -9.17 -20.34
CA ASN A 587 20.30 -7.89 -19.86
C ASN A 587 21.04 -8.07 -18.51
N PRO A 588 22.31 -7.63 -18.38
CA PRO A 588 23.10 -7.82 -17.17
C PRO A 588 22.57 -7.09 -15.95
N ARG A 589 21.64 -6.13 -16.12
CA ARG A 589 21.03 -5.42 -14.99
C ARG A 589 20.00 -6.26 -14.22
N PHE A 590 19.45 -7.31 -14.83
CA PHE A 590 18.40 -8.15 -14.23
C PHE A 590 18.90 -9.56 -13.89
N PHE A 591 18.26 -10.20 -12.92
CA PHE A 591 18.49 -11.60 -12.53
C PHE A 591 19.96 -11.93 -12.22
N LYS A 592 20.68 -10.99 -11.58
CA LYS A 592 22.13 -11.09 -11.34
C LYS A 592 22.46 -12.28 -10.44
N ARG A 593 21.66 -12.49 -9.40
CA ARG A 593 21.90 -13.52 -8.37
C ARG A 593 21.59 -14.89 -8.93
N LEU A 594 20.47 -15.06 -9.61
CA LEU A 594 20.11 -16.32 -10.28
C LEU A 594 21.11 -16.71 -11.37
N LYS A 595 21.59 -15.74 -12.16
CA LYS A 595 22.67 -15.99 -13.13
C LYS A 595 23.96 -16.43 -12.45
N ALA A 596 24.35 -15.79 -11.35
CA ALA A 596 25.51 -16.18 -10.56
C ALA A 596 25.36 -17.60 -9.95
N MET A 597 24.13 -18.06 -9.70
CA MET A 597 23.86 -19.44 -9.28
C MET A 597 23.99 -20.47 -10.40
N GLY A 598 23.96 -20.05 -11.67
CA GLY A 598 24.08 -20.92 -12.85
C GLY A 598 22.83 -21.01 -13.72
N PHE A 599 21.79 -20.20 -13.49
CA PHE A 599 20.69 -20.05 -14.44
C PHE A 599 21.11 -19.09 -15.56
N THR A 600 21.73 -19.63 -16.62
CA THR A 600 22.27 -18.82 -17.73
C THR A 600 21.30 -18.65 -18.90
N SER A 601 20.18 -19.36 -18.91
CA SER A 601 19.11 -19.23 -19.90
C SER A 601 17.74 -19.16 -19.23
N LEU A 602 16.82 -18.40 -19.84
CA LEU A 602 15.45 -18.27 -19.36
C LEU A 602 14.68 -19.59 -19.49
N GLU A 603 14.93 -20.38 -20.54
CA GLU A 603 14.41 -21.73 -20.67
C GLU A 603 14.80 -22.63 -19.48
N GLY A 604 16.07 -22.57 -19.05
CA GLY A 604 16.56 -23.33 -17.90
C GLY A 604 15.88 -22.90 -16.59
N LEU A 605 15.69 -21.59 -16.39
CA LEU A 605 14.97 -21.05 -15.24
C LEU A 605 13.49 -21.45 -15.24
N ARG A 606 12.78 -21.31 -16.37
CA ARG A 606 11.37 -21.70 -16.54
C ARG A 606 11.16 -23.18 -16.23
N ARG A 607 12.02 -24.04 -16.78
CA ARG A 607 11.95 -25.49 -16.54
C ARG A 607 12.09 -25.80 -15.05
N PHE A 608 13.05 -25.16 -14.38
CA PHE A 608 13.26 -25.33 -12.95
C PHE A 608 12.07 -24.83 -12.13
N ALA A 609 11.57 -23.62 -12.41
CA ALA A 609 10.45 -23.02 -11.69
C ALA A 609 9.17 -23.87 -11.78
N LYS A 610 8.82 -24.36 -12.99
CA LYS A 610 7.68 -25.28 -13.18
C LYS A 610 7.87 -26.59 -12.43
N ALA A 611 9.06 -27.18 -12.48
CA ALA A 611 9.35 -28.41 -11.74
C ALA A 611 9.22 -28.20 -10.22
N LEU A 612 9.74 -27.08 -9.71
CA LEU A 612 9.64 -26.72 -8.29
C LEU A 612 8.17 -26.58 -7.87
N LEU A 613 7.35 -25.84 -8.62
CA LEU A 613 5.91 -25.69 -8.35
C LEU A 613 5.19 -27.05 -8.29
N ASN A 614 5.45 -27.93 -9.26
CA ASN A 614 4.84 -29.26 -9.28
C ASN A 614 5.28 -30.13 -8.10
N LEU A 615 6.56 -30.06 -7.72
CA LEU A 615 7.09 -30.83 -6.59
C LEU A 615 6.59 -30.30 -5.24
N VAL A 616 6.45 -28.98 -5.08
CA VAL A 616 5.82 -28.39 -3.89
C VAL A 616 4.43 -28.97 -3.69
N LYS A 617 3.62 -29.05 -4.76
CA LYS A 617 2.28 -29.66 -4.72
C LYS A 617 2.32 -31.17 -4.46
N ALA A 618 3.17 -31.90 -5.17
CA ALA A 618 3.21 -33.37 -5.13
C ALA A 618 3.77 -33.93 -3.82
N THR A 619 4.58 -33.15 -3.10
CA THR A 619 5.24 -33.57 -1.85
C THR A 619 4.58 -33.00 -0.60
N ASP A 620 3.48 -32.25 -0.76
CA ASP A 620 2.85 -31.47 0.31
C ASP A 620 3.88 -30.61 1.07
N TYR A 621 4.68 -29.88 0.29
CA TYR A 621 5.76 -29.01 0.78
C TYR A 621 6.86 -29.68 1.63
N ASN A 622 7.15 -30.96 1.41
CA ASN A 622 8.31 -31.60 2.05
C ASN A 622 9.63 -31.17 1.38
N GLN A 623 10.32 -30.20 1.98
CA GLN A 623 11.55 -29.60 1.43
C GLN A 623 12.66 -30.62 1.11
N GLN A 624 12.86 -31.65 1.96
CA GLN A 624 13.88 -32.68 1.72
C GLN A 624 13.52 -33.56 0.52
N ALA A 625 12.25 -33.94 0.40
CA ALA A 625 11.76 -34.70 -0.74
C ALA A 625 11.87 -33.89 -2.05
N ILE A 626 11.51 -32.60 -2.01
CA ILE A 626 11.66 -31.67 -3.15
C ILE A 626 13.12 -31.62 -3.60
N ALA A 627 14.06 -31.36 -2.68
CA ALA A 627 15.48 -31.28 -3.00
C ALA A 627 16.01 -32.59 -3.62
N LYS A 628 15.65 -33.74 -3.03
CA LYS A 628 16.04 -35.06 -3.54
C LYS A 628 15.48 -35.31 -4.94
N LEU A 629 14.22 -34.98 -5.20
CA LEU A 629 13.60 -35.18 -6.52
C LEU A 629 14.21 -34.26 -7.57
N LEU A 630 14.49 -32.99 -7.24
CA LEU A 630 15.17 -32.06 -8.12
C LEU A 630 16.61 -32.51 -8.46
N ALA A 631 17.33 -33.06 -7.48
CA ALA A 631 18.71 -33.54 -7.67
C ALA A 631 18.81 -34.77 -8.59
N ASN A 632 17.73 -35.55 -8.73
CA ASN A 632 17.69 -36.79 -9.52
C ASN A 632 16.83 -36.67 -10.78
N MET A 633 16.41 -35.46 -11.17
CA MET A 633 15.55 -35.27 -12.33
C MET A 633 16.35 -35.39 -13.63
N GLU A 634 15.82 -36.15 -14.59
CA GLU A 634 16.38 -36.30 -15.94
C GLU A 634 15.46 -35.61 -16.98
N PRO A 635 16.01 -34.80 -17.91
CA PRO A 635 17.41 -34.39 -18.00
C PRO A 635 17.84 -33.49 -16.82
N PRO A 636 19.14 -33.39 -16.50
CA PRO A 636 19.62 -32.54 -15.41
C PRO A 636 19.27 -31.05 -15.62
N PHE A 637 19.14 -30.30 -14.53
CA PHE A 637 18.99 -28.84 -14.57
C PHE A 637 20.35 -28.15 -14.81
N SER A 638 20.34 -26.88 -15.23
CA SER A 638 21.59 -26.10 -15.39
C SER A 638 22.34 -25.91 -14.06
N VAL A 639 21.58 -25.85 -12.96
CA VAL A 639 22.09 -25.83 -11.60
C VAL A 639 21.92 -27.22 -11.00
N MET A 640 23.01 -27.84 -10.55
CA MET A 640 23.06 -29.21 -10.03
C MET A 640 23.34 -29.25 -8.52
N GLY A 641 23.16 -30.41 -7.89
CA GLY A 641 23.44 -30.61 -6.46
C GLY A 641 22.45 -29.86 -5.57
N TRP A 642 21.17 -30.13 -5.75
CA TRP A 642 20.10 -29.53 -4.96
C TRP A 642 20.00 -30.15 -3.57
N ASP A 643 20.07 -29.30 -2.55
CA ASP A 643 19.74 -29.56 -1.16
C ASP A 643 18.80 -28.45 -0.64
N THR A 644 18.32 -28.58 0.60
CA THR A 644 17.40 -27.59 1.19
C THR A 644 18.01 -26.19 1.26
N ARG A 645 19.29 -26.10 1.68
CA ARG A 645 20.02 -24.83 1.78
C ARG A 645 20.14 -24.11 0.43
N LYS A 646 20.36 -24.86 -0.65
CA LYS A 646 20.44 -24.31 -2.00
C LYS A 646 19.07 -23.86 -2.51
N LEU A 647 17.99 -24.54 -2.12
CA LEU A 647 16.62 -24.10 -2.41
C LEU A 647 16.25 -22.81 -1.67
N GLU A 648 16.63 -22.69 -0.39
CA GLU A 648 16.47 -21.44 0.37
C GLU A 648 17.25 -20.29 -0.29
N LYS A 649 18.51 -20.56 -0.68
CA LYS A 649 19.31 -19.58 -1.44
C LYS A 649 18.66 -19.20 -2.77
N TYR A 650 18.05 -20.16 -3.47
CA TYR A 650 17.28 -19.87 -4.70
C TYR A 650 16.10 -18.95 -4.40
N ALA A 651 15.31 -19.23 -3.35
CA ALA A 651 14.15 -18.43 -2.97
C ALA A 651 14.55 -16.97 -2.67
N VAL A 652 15.58 -16.75 -1.84
CA VAL A 652 16.08 -15.40 -1.56
C VAL A 652 16.60 -14.72 -2.83
N SER A 653 17.40 -15.42 -3.63
CA SER A 653 17.95 -14.87 -4.88
C SER A 653 16.86 -14.50 -5.89
N TRP A 654 15.80 -15.32 -5.97
CA TRP A 654 14.63 -15.07 -6.80
C TRP A 654 13.93 -13.79 -6.36
N THR A 655 13.56 -13.67 -5.08
CA THR A 655 12.86 -12.51 -4.56
C THR A 655 13.66 -11.22 -4.77
N GLU A 656 14.96 -11.22 -4.45
CA GLU A 656 15.78 -10.02 -4.59
C GLU A 656 15.98 -9.61 -6.06
N ASP A 657 16.16 -10.59 -6.96
CA ASP A 657 16.22 -10.30 -8.40
C ASP A 657 14.86 -9.85 -8.96
N LEU A 658 13.74 -10.35 -8.40
CA LEU A 658 12.39 -9.96 -8.76
C LEU A 658 12.07 -8.55 -8.29
N HIS A 659 12.52 -8.16 -7.09
CA HIS A 659 12.45 -6.78 -6.60
C HIS A 659 13.14 -5.80 -7.55
N ASP A 660 14.37 -6.13 -7.95
CA ASP A 660 15.10 -5.35 -8.96
C ASP A 660 14.32 -5.31 -10.29
N TYR A 661 13.79 -6.45 -10.74
CA TYR A 661 13.07 -6.54 -12.02
C TYR A 661 11.73 -5.79 -12.03
N CYS A 662 11.05 -5.66 -10.89
CA CYS A 662 9.79 -4.94 -10.75
C CYS A 662 9.97 -3.43 -10.46
N ASN A 663 11.21 -2.93 -10.45
CA ASN A 663 11.51 -1.51 -10.25
C ASN A 663 11.14 -0.68 -11.50
N ALA A 664 10.17 0.23 -11.38
CA ALA A 664 9.60 0.98 -12.50
C ALA A 664 10.64 1.82 -13.27
N GLU A 665 11.61 2.40 -12.55
CA GLU A 665 12.63 3.27 -13.16
C GLU A 665 13.58 2.48 -14.08
N LEU A 666 13.76 1.18 -13.85
CA LEU A 666 14.59 0.33 -14.72
C LEU A 666 13.91 -0.04 -16.06
N HIS A 667 12.65 0.39 -16.26
CA HIS A 667 11.86 0.13 -17.47
C HIS A 667 11.42 1.37 -18.23
N TYR A 668 11.79 2.58 -17.79
CA TYR A 668 11.33 3.84 -18.41
C TYR A 668 11.64 3.96 -19.90
N GLU A 669 12.75 3.38 -20.35
CA GLU A 669 13.15 3.37 -21.77
C GLU A 669 12.16 2.61 -22.69
N PHE A 670 11.27 1.79 -22.12
CA PHE A 670 10.28 1.00 -22.86
C PHE A 670 8.88 1.64 -22.88
N ILE A 671 8.69 2.79 -22.24
CA ILE A 671 7.38 3.46 -22.20
C ILE A 671 7.03 4.04 -23.58
N ASP A 672 5.85 3.68 -24.11
CA ASP A 672 5.32 4.29 -25.34
C ASP A 672 4.89 5.73 -25.06
N SER A 673 5.65 6.69 -25.60
CA SER A 673 5.42 8.12 -25.42
C SER A 673 4.05 8.61 -25.88
N ARG A 674 3.47 8.01 -26.93
CA ARG A 674 2.14 8.40 -27.41
C ARG A 674 1.04 7.87 -26.49
N LYS A 675 1.26 6.69 -25.89
CA LYS A 675 0.35 6.08 -24.92
C LYS A 675 0.37 6.87 -23.60
N ALA A 676 1.55 7.20 -23.08
CA ALA A 676 1.71 8.04 -21.89
C ALA A 676 1.01 9.41 -22.06
N ALA A 677 1.24 10.06 -23.20
CA ALA A 677 0.60 11.34 -23.53
C ALA A 677 -0.93 11.22 -23.65
N PHE A 678 -1.44 10.12 -24.20
CA PHE A 678 -2.88 9.85 -24.29
C PHE A 678 -3.50 9.61 -22.91
N ASN A 679 -2.85 8.83 -22.06
CA ASN A 679 -3.30 8.55 -20.70
C ASN A 679 -3.39 9.85 -19.88
N LEU A 680 -2.36 10.70 -19.95
CA LEU A 680 -2.36 12.02 -19.31
C LEU A 680 -3.52 12.90 -19.79
N LYS A 681 -3.71 13.03 -21.11
CA LYS A 681 -4.81 13.83 -21.69
C LYS A 681 -6.19 13.33 -21.25
N THR A 682 -6.34 12.02 -21.09
CA THR A 682 -7.62 11.42 -20.65
C THR A 682 -7.89 11.76 -19.18
N ARG A 683 -6.87 11.71 -18.32
CA ARG A 683 -6.97 12.14 -16.92
C ARG A 683 -7.24 13.64 -16.78
N GLU A 684 -6.59 14.47 -17.58
CA GLU A 684 -6.88 15.92 -17.66
C GLU A 684 -8.31 16.20 -18.11
N TYR A 685 -8.82 15.44 -19.09
CA TYR A 685 -10.22 15.54 -19.48
C TYR A 685 -11.16 15.21 -18.32
N ARG A 686 -10.83 14.18 -17.53
CA ARG A 686 -11.60 13.76 -16.36
C ARG A 686 -11.63 14.83 -15.27
N LEU A 687 -10.48 15.43 -14.96
CA LEU A 687 -10.37 16.56 -14.02
C LEU A 687 -11.27 17.73 -14.43
N ASN A 688 -11.29 18.04 -15.73
CA ASN A 688 -12.14 19.10 -16.30
C ASN A 688 -13.63 18.71 -16.42
N ASN A 689 -13.97 17.44 -16.20
CA ASN A 689 -15.31 16.89 -16.30
C ASN A 689 -15.63 15.99 -15.09
N SER A 690 -15.36 16.48 -13.88
CA SER A 690 -15.57 15.73 -12.62
C SER A 690 -17.00 15.22 -12.43
N TRP A 691 -17.98 15.86 -13.07
CA TRP A 691 -19.38 15.40 -13.13
C TRP A 691 -19.55 13.95 -13.62
N LEU A 692 -18.60 13.42 -14.38
CA LEU A 692 -18.62 12.03 -14.84
C LEU A 692 -18.58 11.03 -13.67
N ALA A 693 -18.21 11.46 -12.45
CA ALA A 693 -18.16 10.60 -11.27
C ALA A 693 -19.55 10.16 -10.82
N GLY A 694 -20.58 10.96 -11.10
CA GLY A 694 -21.96 10.59 -10.78
C GLY A 694 -22.47 9.44 -11.64
N ASN A 695 -23.43 8.69 -11.09
CA ASN A 695 -24.13 7.62 -11.78
C ASN A 695 -24.84 8.10 -13.07
N PHE A 696 -25.22 7.16 -13.93
CA PHE A 696 -25.93 7.48 -15.16
C PHE A 696 -27.33 8.03 -14.85
N THR A 697 -27.71 9.10 -15.53
CA THR A 697 -29.07 9.64 -15.51
C THR A 697 -29.98 8.89 -16.49
N ALA A 698 -31.29 9.14 -16.45
CA ALA A 698 -32.25 8.46 -17.33
C ALA A 698 -31.99 8.64 -18.84
N GLY A 699 -31.24 9.68 -19.25
CA GLY A 699 -30.86 9.91 -20.65
C GLY A 699 -29.49 9.32 -21.03
N ASP A 700 -28.72 8.84 -20.06
CA ASP A 700 -27.38 8.30 -20.27
C ASP A 700 -27.45 6.79 -20.59
N PHE A 701 -26.55 6.29 -21.42
CA PHE A 701 -26.43 4.85 -21.66
C PHE A 701 -25.04 4.43 -22.14
N LEU A 702 -24.72 3.16 -21.90
CA LEU A 702 -23.62 2.41 -22.51
C LEU A 702 -24.19 1.10 -23.05
N LYS A 703 -23.82 0.73 -24.27
CA LYS A 703 -24.21 -0.52 -24.93
C LYS A 703 -23.00 -1.11 -25.66
N TYR A 704 -23.13 -2.35 -26.09
CA TYR A 704 -22.25 -2.91 -27.11
C TYR A 704 -23.04 -3.31 -28.35
N ARG A 705 -22.39 -3.35 -29.51
CA ARG A 705 -23.04 -3.70 -30.77
C ARG A 705 -23.45 -5.17 -30.77
N GLU A 706 -24.71 -5.43 -31.08
CA GLU A 706 -25.28 -6.78 -31.20
C GLU A 706 -25.75 -7.06 -32.65
N PRO A 707 -25.44 -8.24 -33.22
CA PRO A 707 -24.54 -9.26 -32.67
C PRO A 707 -23.09 -8.75 -32.61
N VAL A 708 -22.25 -9.38 -31.76
CA VAL A 708 -20.83 -8.99 -31.59
C VAL A 708 -20.06 -9.09 -32.91
N ASP A 709 -20.34 -10.12 -33.72
CA ASP A 709 -19.78 -10.31 -35.07
C ASP A 709 -18.25 -10.09 -35.13
N GLY A 710 -17.53 -10.79 -34.24
CA GLY A 710 -16.07 -10.79 -34.19
C GLY A 710 -15.42 -9.58 -33.47
N ALA A 711 -16.17 -8.56 -33.05
CA ALA A 711 -15.64 -7.40 -32.34
C ALA A 711 -16.60 -6.83 -31.28
N VAL A 712 -16.13 -6.66 -30.04
CA VAL A 712 -16.87 -6.07 -28.93
C VAL A 712 -16.75 -4.54 -29.02
N ILE A 713 -17.65 -3.94 -29.80
CA ILE A 713 -17.73 -2.48 -29.96
C ILE A 713 -18.65 -1.90 -28.89
N PHE A 714 -18.07 -1.19 -27.92
CA PHE A 714 -18.82 -0.41 -26.94
C PHE A 714 -19.10 0.99 -27.46
N TYR A 715 -20.31 1.48 -27.20
CA TYR A 715 -20.71 2.84 -27.52
C TYR A 715 -21.71 3.37 -26.50
N GLY A 716 -21.68 4.66 -26.25
CA GLY A 716 -22.55 5.26 -25.25
C GLY A 716 -22.70 6.76 -25.42
N TYR A 717 -23.69 7.30 -24.73
CA TYR A 717 -23.97 8.72 -24.65
C TYR A 717 -24.15 9.14 -23.19
N ARG A 718 -23.60 10.29 -22.82
CA ARG A 718 -23.91 10.95 -21.54
C ARG A 718 -24.15 12.44 -21.72
N ARG A 719 -24.93 13.01 -20.81
CA ARG A 719 -25.16 14.46 -20.73
C ARG A 719 -24.85 14.99 -19.34
N ASN A 720 -24.03 16.03 -19.29
CA ASN A 720 -23.78 16.77 -18.07
C ASN A 720 -25.09 17.39 -17.56
N PRO A 721 -25.57 17.05 -16.36
CA PRO A 721 -26.87 17.51 -15.87
C PRO A 721 -26.91 19.01 -15.57
N LYS A 722 -25.75 19.65 -15.36
CA LYS A 722 -25.64 21.08 -15.01
C LYS A 722 -25.43 21.96 -16.23
N THR A 723 -24.51 21.59 -17.12
CA THR A 723 -24.13 22.42 -18.28
C THR A 723 -24.86 22.03 -19.55
N GLY A 724 -25.46 20.84 -19.60
CA GLY A 724 -26.06 20.31 -20.81
C GLY A 724 -25.05 19.84 -21.86
N LYS A 725 -23.74 19.93 -21.61
CA LYS A 725 -22.67 19.34 -22.43
C LYS A 725 -22.95 17.85 -22.65
N GLU A 726 -22.74 17.37 -23.86
CA GLU A 726 -22.97 15.97 -24.22
C GLU A 726 -21.70 15.30 -24.70
N ILE A 727 -21.57 14.01 -24.41
CA ILE A 727 -20.45 13.18 -24.85
C ILE A 727 -20.94 11.89 -25.49
N ILE A 728 -20.20 11.42 -26.47
CA ILE A 728 -20.36 10.11 -27.09
C ILE A 728 -19.06 9.35 -26.99
N PHE A 729 -19.14 8.15 -26.41
CA PHE A 729 -18.04 7.19 -26.35
C PHE A 729 -18.20 6.15 -27.45
N LEU A 730 -17.09 5.77 -28.06
CA LEU A 730 -17.02 4.66 -29.02
C LEU A 730 -15.65 3.99 -28.95
N ALA A 731 -15.62 2.69 -28.68
CA ALA A 731 -14.37 1.94 -28.64
C ALA A 731 -14.54 0.46 -29.03
N ASN A 732 -13.49 -0.10 -29.60
CA ASN A 732 -13.34 -1.54 -29.75
C ASN A 732 -12.57 -2.07 -28.52
N MET A 733 -13.33 -2.70 -27.61
CA MET A 733 -12.78 -3.23 -26.36
C MET A 733 -12.06 -4.57 -26.58
N GLU A 734 -12.49 -5.34 -27.58
CA GLU A 734 -12.00 -6.69 -27.82
C GLU A 734 -12.34 -7.18 -29.22
N GLY A 735 -11.48 -8.05 -29.78
CA GLY A 735 -11.76 -8.76 -31.02
C GLY A 735 -11.13 -8.13 -32.25
N GLN A 736 -11.61 -8.53 -33.42
CA GLN A 736 -11.05 -8.11 -34.70
C GLN A 736 -11.28 -6.62 -34.95
N PRO A 737 -10.47 -5.99 -35.81
CA PRO A 737 -10.76 -4.65 -36.22
C PRO A 737 -12.09 -4.55 -36.99
N SER A 738 -12.91 -3.57 -36.63
CA SER A 738 -14.22 -3.33 -37.23
C SER A 738 -14.30 -1.92 -37.81
N GLN A 739 -15.00 -1.76 -38.93
CA GLN A 739 -15.53 -0.45 -39.30
C GLN A 739 -16.83 -0.20 -38.54
N VAL A 740 -17.02 1.03 -38.09
CA VAL A 740 -18.19 1.45 -37.33
C VAL A 740 -18.62 2.82 -37.85
N VAL A 741 -19.91 2.97 -38.14
CA VAL A 741 -20.52 4.26 -38.49
C VAL A 741 -21.34 4.74 -37.28
N PRO A 742 -20.88 5.75 -36.52
CA PRO A 742 -21.55 6.15 -35.28
C PRO A 742 -23.04 6.52 -35.45
N ALA A 743 -23.40 7.12 -36.59
CA ALA A 743 -24.78 7.48 -36.91
C ALA A 743 -25.74 6.28 -37.00
N GLU A 744 -25.22 5.07 -37.25
CA GLU A 744 -26.01 3.83 -37.36
C GLU A 744 -26.25 3.16 -36.00
N LEU A 745 -25.61 3.64 -34.92
CA LEU A 745 -25.68 3.04 -33.58
C LEU A 745 -26.87 3.54 -32.73
N GLY A 746 -27.78 4.32 -33.31
CA GLY A 746 -28.92 4.90 -32.59
C GLY A 746 -28.52 5.96 -31.55
N LEU A 747 -27.36 6.58 -31.71
CA LEU A 747 -26.89 7.71 -30.90
C LEU A 747 -27.72 8.98 -31.22
N PRO A 748 -27.92 9.91 -30.26
CA PRO A 748 -28.72 11.12 -30.46
C PRO A 748 -28.01 12.21 -31.28
N ILE A 749 -27.50 11.85 -32.47
CA ILE A 749 -26.73 12.73 -33.35
C ILE A 749 -27.70 13.47 -34.29
N LYS A 750 -28.13 14.67 -33.90
CA LYS A 750 -29.00 15.51 -34.77
C LYS A 750 -28.21 16.25 -35.86
N LYS A 751 -27.07 16.86 -35.50
CA LYS A 751 -26.19 17.60 -36.41
C LYS A 751 -24.74 17.23 -36.13
N GLY A 752 -24.14 16.38 -36.97
CA GLY A 752 -22.77 15.88 -36.75
C GLY A 752 -21.69 16.96 -36.71
N SER A 753 -21.87 18.08 -37.43
CA SER A 753 -20.93 19.20 -37.41
C SER A 753 -20.76 19.88 -36.04
N GLU A 754 -21.69 19.64 -35.12
CA GLU A 754 -21.62 20.16 -33.74
C GLU A 754 -20.77 19.26 -32.83
N TRP A 755 -20.48 18.03 -33.24
CA TRP A 755 -19.67 17.08 -32.48
C TRP A 755 -18.20 17.19 -32.85
N LYS A 756 -17.33 17.29 -31.85
CA LYS A 756 -15.88 17.37 -32.01
C LYS A 756 -15.21 16.18 -31.33
N VAL A 757 -14.19 15.63 -31.97
CA VAL A 757 -13.31 14.65 -31.32
C VAL A 757 -12.49 15.38 -30.25
N VAL A 758 -12.67 15.01 -28.98
CA VAL A 758 -11.91 15.58 -27.86
C VAL A 758 -10.82 14.64 -27.36
N LEU A 759 -11.02 13.33 -27.47
CA LEU A 759 -10.02 12.31 -27.19
C LEU A 759 -10.02 11.27 -28.30
N SER A 760 -8.83 10.85 -28.72
CA SER A 760 -8.66 9.79 -29.71
C SER A 760 -7.41 8.99 -29.36
N THR A 761 -7.55 7.67 -29.33
CA THR A 761 -6.41 6.78 -29.09
C THR A 761 -5.31 7.00 -30.16
N PRO A 762 -4.01 6.86 -29.84
CA PRO A 762 -2.88 7.39 -30.64
C PRO A 762 -2.83 7.05 -32.14
N SER A 763 -3.47 5.96 -32.57
CA SER A 763 -3.45 5.45 -33.95
C SER A 763 -4.75 5.67 -34.72
N VAL A 764 -5.78 6.26 -34.10
CA VAL A 764 -7.06 6.54 -34.77
C VAL A 764 -7.03 7.94 -35.37
N ARG A 765 -7.47 8.04 -36.64
CA ARG A 765 -7.43 9.28 -37.44
C ARG A 765 -8.79 9.59 -38.05
N ALA A 766 -9.86 9.56 -37.25
CA ALA A 766 -11.16 10.08 -37.67
C ALA A 766 -11.38 11.47 -37.06
N LYS A 767 -12.06 12.36 -37.79
CA LYS A 767 -12.32 13.75 -37.36
C LYS A 767 -13.80 14.10 -37.29
N ASP A 768 -14.65 13.28 -37.89
CA ASP A 768 -16.09 13.53 -38.04
C ASP A 768 -16.87 12.29 -37.58
N ILE A 769 -17.94 12.53 -36.83
CA ILE A 769 -18.80 11.50 -36.26
C ILE A 769 -19.65 10.77 -37.32
N HIS A 770 -19.81 11.34 -38.52
CA HIS A 770 -20.56 10.72 -39.62
C HIS A 770 -19.72 9.82 -40.53
N GLN A 771 -18.39 9.89 -40.43
CA GLN A 771 -17.52 9.07 -41.26
C GLN A 771 -17.35 7.67 -40.66
N PRO A 772 -17.24 6.62 -41.50
CA PRO A 772 -16.85 5.30 -41.03
C PRO A 772 -15.50 5.34 -40.30
N ILE A 773 -15.47 4.79 -39.09
CA ILE A 773 -14.29 4.76 -38.22
C ILE A 773 -13.83 3.30 -38.13
N ARG A 774 -12.59 3.04 -38.55
CA ARG A 774 -11.98 1.73 -38.38
C ARG A 774 -11.32 1.65 -37.02
N LEU A 775 -11.82 0.78 -36.14
CA LEU A 775 -11.32 0.56 -34.79
C LEU A 775 -10.79 -0.87 -34.64
N SER A 776 -9.48 -0.99 -34.42
CA SER A 776 -8.81 -2.22 -33.97
C SER A 776 -8.97 -2.39 -32.46
N ILE A 777 -8.64 -3.56 -31.93
CA ILE A 777 -8.62 -3.79 -30.48
C ILE A 777 -7.85 -2.67 -29.76
N SER A 778 -8.36 -2.25 -28.59
CA SER A 778 -7.81 -1.17 -27.79
C SER A 778 -7.91 0.24 -28.41
N GLN A 779 -8.63 0.42 -29.52
CA GLN A 779 -8.83 1.74 -30.13
C GLN A 779 -10.20 2.31 -29.81
N GLY A 780 -10.25 3.62 -29.57
CA GLY A 780 -11.49 4.33 -29.28
C GLY A 780 -11.37 5.84 -29.44
N MET A 781 -12.52 6.49 -29.30
CA MET A 781 -12.69 7.93 -29.44
C MET A 781 -13.79 8.44 -28.51
N LEU A 782 -13.63 9.69 -28.08
CA LEU A 782 -14.65 10.45 -27.38
C LEU A 782 -15.00 11.69 -28.21
N PHE A 783 -16.29 11.86 -28.46
CA PHE A 783 -16.85 13.04 -29.09
C PHE A 783 -17.55 13.89 -28.03
N GLU A 784 -17.45 15.21 -28.17
CA GLU A 784 -18.11 16.17 -27.30
C GLU A 784 -18.92 17.16 -28.14
N ARG A 785 -20.09 17.53 -27.62
CA ARG A 785 -20.89 18.66 -28.09
C ARG A 785 -21.12 19.61 -26.92
N SER A 786 -20.64 20.84 -27.05
CA SER A 786 -20.99 21.92 -26.15
C SER A 786 -22.47 22.28 -26.30
N SER A 787 -23.11 22.70 -25.20
CA SER A 787 -24.52 23.13 -25.17
C SER A 787 -24.85 24.21 -26.18
#